data_AF-A0A368P504-F1
#
_entry.id   AF-A0A368P504-F1
#
_cell.length_a   1.000
_cell.length_b   1.000
_cell.length_c   1.000
_cell.angle_alpha   90.00
_cell.angle_beta   90.00
_cell.angle_gamma   90.00
#
_symmetry.space_group_name_H-M   'P 1'
#
loop_
_entity.id
_entity.type
_entity.pdbx_description
1 polymer ?
#
loop_
_entity_poly.entity_id
_entity_poly.type
_entity_poly.pdbx_seq_one_letter_code
_entity_poly.pdbx_strand_id
1 'polypeptide(L)'
;MQQVAPYKPKHKVRIVTAASLFDGHDASINIMRRIIQATGVEVIHLGHDRSVEEVVNTAIQEDANAICLTSYQGGHNEYFKYMYDLLKERGAEHIKIFGGGGGVILPTEIKELMDYGISRIYSPDDGREMGLQGMINDLVEKSDFAIGDAIASDVLDLLPAKNPQAIARVISSAENFPEVAKDTLDKIHQKNKNSKTPVLGITGTGGAGKSSLVDELVRRFLIDFPGKTVGLVSVDPSKRKTGGALLGDRIRMNAINNPRVYMRSLATRQSNLALSKYVNEAVEVLKAAEYDLIILETSGIGQSDTEIIEHSDVSLYVMTPEFGAATQLEKIDMLDFADLVAINKFDKRGSLDALRDVKKQYMRNNNLWDTPQEELPVFGTIASQFNDPGMNTLYKAVMDKLVEKADSQLKTTFHISDEMSEKIFVIPPSRTRYLSEIAENNRSYDKTANEQVEVAQKLYGIYKTIETVLDATPKLDKAGIASDSITTKEENKDFVRLLVSEFDRVKLNLDPYNWEVITGWDDKVNKYKNPIYSFKVRDKEIKIETHTESLSHLQIPKVALPKYQAWGDILKWCLQENVPGEFPYTSGLYPFKRTGEDPARMFAGEGGPERTNRRFHYVSAGLPAKRLSTAFDSVTLYGNDPDLRPDIYGKIGNAGVSICCLDDAKKLYSGFNLADVMTSVSMTINGPAPMLLGFFMNAAIDQQCEIYIKENGLEKETEAKIAKIYKEKGVERPKYNGELPEGNNGLGLMLLGVTGDQVLPAEVYAEIKKNTIAQVRGTVQADILKEDQAQNTCIFSTEFALRLMGDVQEYFIENNVRNFYSVSISGYHIAEAGANPITQLALTLSNGFTYVEYYLSRGMDINKFGPNLSFFFSNGIDPEYAVIGRVARKIWAKAMKHKYGANARAQMLKYHIQTSGRSLHAQEIDFNDIRTTLQALYAIYDNCNSLHTNAYDEAITTPTEESVRRAMAIQLIINKELGLAKNENPIQGSFIIEELTDLVEEAVLLEFDRITERGGVLGAMETMYQRSKIQEESLYYETLKHNGSFPIVGVNTFLSSKGSPTVIPAEVIRATEEEKQHQINTLENLHKANDTAHLLKDLQSRAINNENIFEALMDVCKVCSLGEITSALFEVGGQYRRNM
;
A
#
# COMPACT_ATOMS: atom_id res chain seq x y z
N MET A 1 13.97 33.62 6.37
CA MET A 1 14.31 33.13 7.72
C MET A 1 15.81 32.84 7.79
N GLN A 2 16.47 33.18 8.89
CA GLN A 2 17.85 32.74 9.14
C GLN A 2 17.86 31.22 9.40
N GLN A 3 18.84 30.50 8.86
CA GLN A 3 18.95 29.06 9.02
C GLN A 3 19.35 28.74 10.47
N VAL A 4 18.49 28.02 11.21
CA VAL A 4 18.75 27.63 12.60
C VAL A 4 19.91 26.64 12.63
N ALA A 5 20.94 26.92 13.41
CA ALA A 5 22.10 26.04 13.54
C ALA A 5 21.75 24.77 14.34
N PRO A 6 22.23 23.57 13.94
CA PRO A 6 22.01 22.35 14.72
C PRO A 6 22.66 22.41 16.10
N TYR A 7 21.93 21.94 17.12
CA TYR A 7 22.48 21.70 18.46
C TYR A 7 23.59 20.64 18.42
N LYS A 8 24.60 20.75 19.29
CA LYS A 8 25.68 19.77 19.40
C LYS A 8 25.59 19.05 20.75
N PRO A 9 25.20 17.76 20.77
CA PRO A 9 25.07 17.03 22.02
C PRO A 9 26.43 16.82 22.71
N LYS A 10 26.44 16.91 24.04
CA LYS A 10 27.60 16.67 24.90
C LYS A 10 27.80 15.18 25.15
N HIS A 11 26.71 14.42 25.24
CA HIS A 11 26.70 12.98 25.46
C HIS A 11 26.36 12.22 24.17
N LYS A 12 26.53 10.89 24.21
CA LYS A 12 26.10 10.01 23.11
C LYS A 12 24.60 9.73 23.23
N VAL A 13 23.81 10.67 22.73
CA VAL A 13 22.35 10.61 22.77
C VAL A 13 21.84 9.51 21.85
N ARG A 14 20.99 8.63 22.38
CA ARG A 14 20.29 7.56 21.66
C ARG A 14 18.79 7.81 21.69
N ILE A 15 18.13 7.73 20.53
CA ILE A 15 16.69 8.00 20.42
C ILE A 15 15.99 6.90 19.62
N VAL A 16 14.94 6.33 20.20
CA VAL A 16 14.04 5.39 19.52
C VAL A 16 12.99 6.20 18.76
N THR A 17 12.80 5.90 17.47
CA THR A 17 11.80 6.57 16.62
C THR A 17 10.83 5.56 16.02
N ALA A 18 9.53 5.85 16.10
CA ALA A 18 8.48 5.01 15.49
C ALA A 18 7.21 5.80 15.15
N ALA A 19 6.30 5.22 14.38
CA ALA A 19 4.88 5.59 14.36
C ALA A 19 4.08 4.66 15.29
N SER A 20 2.94 5.15 15.82
CA SER A 20 2.12 4.42 16.79
C SER A 20 1.48 3.14 16.20
N LEU A 21 0.86 2.33 17.06
CA LEU A 21 0.22 1.08 16.65
C LEU A 21 -0.86 1.35 15.60
N PHE A 22 -0.92 0.51 14.57
CA PHE A 22 -1.84 0.63 13.44
C PHE A 22 -1.75 1.97 12.69
N ASP A 23 -0.61 2.67 12.81
CA ASP A 23 -0.36 3.92 12.10
C ASP A 23 0.68 3.72 10.99
N GLY A 24 0.23 3.88 9.74
CA GLY A 24 1.08 3.81 8.55
C GLY A 24 1.73 5.15 8.18
N HIS A 25 1.38 6.25 8.86
CA HIS A 25 1.86 7.60 8.53
C HIS A 25 3.31 7.83 8.99
N ASP A 26 4.25 7.31 8.24
CA ASP A 26 5.68 7.37 8.57
C ASP A 26 6.44 8.53 7.90
N ALA A 27 5.78 9.28 7.01
CA ALA A 27 6.41 10.38 6.28
C ALA A 27 7.00 11.43 7.23
N SER A 28 6.23 11.83 8.24
CA SER A 28 6.67 12.80 9.25
C SER A 28 7.86 12.27 10.08
N ILE A 29 7.77 11.05 10.63
CA ILE A 29 8.85 10.50 11.48
C ILE A 29 10.13 10.24 10.66
N ASN A 30 10.01 9.90 9.37
CA ASN A 30 11.15 9.76 8.47
C ASN A 30 11.89 11.08 8.24
N ILE A 31 11.17 12.19 8.10
CA ILE A 31 11.77 13.53 8.02
C ILE A 31 12.47 13.86 9.35
N MET A 32 11.77 13.66 10.47
CA MET A 32 12.32 13.96 11.80
C MET A 32 13.58 13.16 12.09
N ARG A 33 13.59 11.84 11.86
CA ARG A 33 14.78 11.00 12.13
C ARG A 33 15.99 11.40 11.31
N ARG A 34 15.81 11.86 10.06
CA ARG A 34 16.92 12.33 9.21
C ARG A 34 17.58 13.56 9.81
N ILE A 35 16.78 14.48 10.36
CA ILE A 35 17.27 15.69 11.03
C ILE A 35 17.91 15.35 12.38
N ILE A 36 17.32 14.42 13.15
CA ILE A 36 17.89 13.90 14.41
C ILE A 36 19.28 13.27 14.16
N GLN A 37 19.40 12.38 13.18
CA GLN A 37 20.67 11.78 12.78
C GLN A 37 21.70 12.84 12.32
N ALA A 38 21.24 13.85 11.57
CA ALA A 38 22.10 14.95 11.12
C ALA A 38 22.62 15.82 12.29
N THR A 39 21.93 15.82 13.42
CA THR A 39 22.29 16.56 14.65
C THR A 39 23.33 15.80 15.50
N GLY A 40 23.70 14.57 15.10
CA GLY A 40 24.76 13.78 15.76
C GLY A 40 24.26 12.72 16.74
N VAL A 41 22.98 12.36 16.65
CA VAL A 41 22.30 11.37 17.49
C VAL A 41 22.35 9.98 16.85
N GLU A 42 22.42 8.94 17.68
CA GLU A 42 22.23 7.54 17.28
C GLU A 42 20.73 7.22 17.28
N VAL A 43 20.14 6.98 16.10
CA VAL A 43 18.70 6.75 15.95
C VAL A 43 18.40 5.28 15.75
N ILE A 44 17.66 4.69 16.68
CA ILE A 44 17.08 3.35 16.56
C ILE A 44 15.71 3.53 15.91
N HIS A 45 15.60 3.20 14.63
CA HIS A 45 14.34 3.42 13.91
C HIS A 45 13.55 2.12 13.80
N LEU A 46 12.34 2.11 14.36
CA LEU A 46 11.44 0.96 14.33
C LEU A 46 10.45 1.01 13.16
N GLY A 47 10.39 2.10 12.41
CA GLY A 47 9.41 2.26 11.33
C GLY A 47 8.03 2.60 11.86
N HIS A 48 7.01 1.94 11.32
CA HIS A 48 5.60 2.22 11.58
C HIS A 48 4.88 1.02 12.20
N ASP A 49 3.63 1.21 12.63
CA ASP A 49 2.80 0.17 13.26
C ASP A 49 3.50 -0.53 14.43
N ARG A 50 3.74 0.20 15.53
CA ARG A 50 4.44 -0.32 16.71
C ARG A 50 3.59 -0.23 17.97
N SER A 51 3.42 -1.36 18.66
CA SER A 51 2.76 -1.39 19.97
C SER A 51 3.58 -0.63 21.02
N VAL A 52 2.90 -0.15 22.06
CA VAL A 52 3.59 0.51 23.18
C VAL A 52 4.63 -0.44 23.79
N GLU A 53 4.25 -1.70 23.98
CA GLU A 53 5.14 -2.71 24.54
C GLU A 53 6.41 -2.89 23.70
N GLU A 54 6.30 -2.95 22.38
CA GLU A 54 7.47 -3.11 21.49
C GLU A 54 8.42 -1.90 21.58
N VAL A 55 7.86 -0.68 21.57
CA VAL A 55 8.64 0.57 21.67
C VAL A 55 9.34 0.65 23.04
N VAL A 56 8.64 0.35 24.13
CA VAL A 56 9.19 0.39 25.49
C VAL A 56 10.25 -0.70 25.69
N ASN A 57 9.99 -1.93 25.25
CA ASN A 57 10.96 -3.02 25.24
C ASN A 57 12.24 -2.59 24.53
N THR A 58 12.09 -1.99 23.35
CA THR A 58 13.22 -1.50 22.56
C THR A 58 13.98 -0.41 23.31
N ALA A 59 13.30 0.63 23.80
CA ALA A 59 13.95 1.74 24.48
C ALA A 59 14.75 1.29 25.72
N ILE A 60 14.22 0.30 26.45
CA ILE A 60 14.89 -0.31 27.60
C ILE A 60 16.11 -1.13 27.17
N GLN A 61 15.97 -2.02 26.19
CA GLN A 61 17.08 -2.85 25.71
C GLN A 61 18.22 -2.00 25.12
N GLU A 62 17.86 -0.90 24.45
CA GLU A 62 18.79 0.03 23.81
C GLU A 62 19.35 1.11 24.76
N ASP A 63 18.86 1.15 26.01
CA ASP A 63 19.18 2.15 27.05
C ASP A 63 19.09 3.59 26.50
N ALA A 64 17.99 3.89 25.81
CA ALA A 64 17.81 5.14 25.09
C ALA A 64 17.56 6.33 26.02
N ASN A 65 17.99 7.53 25.60
CA ASN A 65 17.67 8.77 26.31
C ASN A 65 16.21 9.17 26.12
N ALA A 66 15.66 8.89 24.93
CA ALA A 66 14.33 9.33 24.57
C ALA A 66 13.65 8.43 23.53
N ILE A 67 12.33 8.52 23.52
CA ILE A 67 11.42 7.98 22.50
C ILE A 67 10.79 9.16 21.76
N CYS A 68 10.76 9.12 20.43
CA CYS A 68 10.12 10.11 19.58
C CYS A 68 9.12 9.43 18.64
N LEU A 69 7.84 9.82 18.73
CA LEU A 69 6.74 9.12 18.06
C LEU A 69 5.89 10.03 17.19
N THR A 70 5.27 9.45 16.16
CA THR A 70 4.14 10.06 15.46
C THR A 70 2.86 9.28 15.66
N SER A 71 1.72 9.98 15.79
CA SER A 71 0.40 9.34 15.90
C SER A 71 -0.68 10.16 15.17
N TYR A 72 -1.13 9.64 14.03
CA TYR A 72 -2.12 10.28 13.15
C TYR A 72 -3.49 9.57 13.11
N GLN A 73 -3.60 8.36 13.67
CA GLN A 73 -4.83 7.55 13.64
C GLN A 73 -5.78 7.77 14.83
N GLY A 74 -5.50 8.75 15.69
CA GLY A 74 -6.15 8.88 16.99
C GLY A 74 -5.71 7.79 18.00
N GLY A 75 -6.38 7.76 19.16
CA GLY A 75 -6.00 6.92 20.30
C GLY A 75 -4.67 7.31 20.96
N HIS A 76 -4.16 8.50 20.65
CA HIS A 76 -2.87 8.99 21.14
C HIS A 76 -2.85 9.19 22.66
N ASN A 77 -3.97 9.57 23.27
CA ASN A 77 -4.03 9.77 24.71
C ASN A 77 -3.74 8.47 25.46
N GLU A 78 -4.45 7.40 25.10
CA GLU A 78 -4.29 6.07 25.67
C GLU A 78 -2.89 5.52 25.35
N TYR A 79 -2.42 5.68 24.12
CA TYR A 79 -1.09 5.21 23.69
C TYR A 79 0.05 5.85 24.49
N PHE A 80 0.08 7.18 24.61
CA PHE A 80 1.14 7.89 25.33
C PHE A 80 1.07 7.66 26.84
N LYS A 81 -0.14 7.64 27.43
CA LYS A 81 -0.30 7.34 28.87
C LYS A 81 0.16 5.93 29.20
N TYR A 82 -0.25 4.94 28.39
CA TYR A 82 0.20 3.56 28.57
C TYR A 82 1.72 3.43 28.44
N MET A 83 2.35 4.16 27.51
CA MET A 83 3.80 4.18 27.39
C MET A 83 4.50 4.73 28.62
N TYR A 84 4.00 5.84 29.15
CA TYR A 84 4.52 6.43 30.38
C TYR A 84 4.37 5.48 31.57
N ASP A 85 3.19 4.89 31.74
CA ASP A 85 2.90 3.94 32.81
C ASP A 85 3.77 2.69 32.72
N LEU A 86 3.98 2.15 31.51
CA LEU A 86 4.79 0.95 31.29
C LEU A 86 6.28 1.21 31.54
N LEU A 87 6.80 2.39 31.18
CA LEU A 87 8.16 2.79 31.53
C LEU A 87 8.33 2.91 33.04
N LYS A 88 7.34 3.49 33.71
CA LYS A 88 7.33 3.64 35.17
C LYS A 88 7.25 2.29 35.89
N GLU A 89 6.34 1.41 35.48
CA GLU A 89 6.20 0.05 35.99
C GLU A 89 7.53 -0.71 35.92
N ARG A 90 8.27 -0.50 34.82
CA ARG A 90 9.54 -1.18 34.58
C ARG A 90 10.73 -0.46 35.21
N GLY A 91 10.59 0.71 35.83
CA GLY A 91 11.70 1.46 36.43
C GLY A 91 12.59 2.21 35.42
N ALA A 92 12.07 2.51 34.23
CA ALA A 92 12.75 3.22 33.14
C ALA A 92 12.29 4.68 32.98
N GLU A 93 11.89 5.35 34.07
CA GLU A 93 11.35 6.73 34.06
C GLU A 93 12.34 7.79 33.52
N HIS A 94 13.62 7.46 33.42
CA HIS A 94 14.64 8.34 32.85
C HIS A 94 14.46 8.56 31.33
N ILE A 95 13.79 7.65 30.63
CA ILE A 95 13.56 7.72 29.19
C ILE A 95 12.47 8.77 28.91
N LYS A 96 12.84 9.83 28.20
CA LYS A 96 11.92 10.94 27.89
C LYS A 96 11.02 10.60 26.70
N ILE A 97 9.75 11.01 26.74
CA ILE A 97 8.79 10.77 25.65
C ILE A 97 8.49 12.06 24.89
N PHE A 98 8.63 12.01 23.57
CA PHE A 98 8.31 13.08 22.63
C PHE A 98 7.32 12.59 21.57
N GLY A 99 6.46 13.48 21.07
CA GLY A 99 5.47 13.10 20.08
C GLY A 99 4.97 14.23 19.16
N GLY A 100 4.26 13.84 18.11
CA GLY A 100 3.51 14.75 17.23
C GLY A 100 2.45 14.01 16.40
N GLY A 101 1.39 14.72 16.00
CA GLY A 101 0.28 14.12 15.23
C GLY A 101 -0.41 15.10 14.30
N GLY A 102 0.26 16.20 13.93
CA GLY A 102 -0.36 17.28 13.16
C GLY A 102 -1.57 17.88 13.89
N GLY A 103 -2.69 18.05 13.19
CA GLY A 103 -3.95 18.56 13.74
C GLY A 103 -4.75 17.55 14.57
N VAL A 104 -4.34 16.27 14.61
CA VAL A 104 -5.09 15.19 15.28
C VAL A 104 -5.02 15.29 16.80
N ILE A 105 -3.91 15.81 17.34
CA ILE A 105 -3.72 16.01 18.79
C ILE A 105 -4.08 17.44 19.14
N LEU A 106 -5.20 17.63 19.84
CA LEU A 106 -5.71 18.95 20.15
C LEU A 106 -4.84 19.66 21.21
N PRO A 107 -4.81 21.01 21.26
CA PRO A 107 -4.03 21.75 22.25
C PRO A 107 -4.35 21.36 23.71
N THR A 108 -5.60 21.03 24.02
CA THR A 108 -6.03 20.56 25.34
C THR A 108 -5.44 19.20 25.69
N GLU A 109 -5.35 18.30 24.70
CA GLU A 109 -4.79 16.96 24.85
C GLU A 109 -3.26 16.99 24.94
N ILE A 110 -2.62 17.88 24.17
CA ILE A 110 -1.18 18.17 24.31
C ILE A 110 -0.87 18.56 25.75
N LYS A 111 -1.65 19.49 26.31
CA LYS A 111 -1.49 19.92 27.70
C LYS A 111 -1.72 18.75 28.67
N GLU A 112 -2.80 17.99 28.50
CA GLU A 112 -3.11 16.83 29.35
C GLU A 112 -1.98 15.80 29.36
N LEU A 113 -1.45 15.45 28.19
CA LEU A 113 -0.33 14.51 28.05
C LEU A 113 0.95 15.04 28.69
N MET A 114 1.24 16.33 28.53
CA MET A 114 2.40 16.96 29.16
C MET A 114 2.25 17.03 30.69
N ASP A 115 1.06 17.34 31.20
CA ASP A 115 0.74 17.35 32.63
C ASP A 115 0.81 15.91 33.23
N TYR A 116 0.55 14.88 32.42
CA TYR A 116 0.66 13.47 32.82
C TYR A 116 2.11 13.00 33.01
N GLY A 117 3.04 13.52 32.22
CA GLY A 117 4.47 13.16 32.29
C GLY A 117 5.21 13.12 30.94
N ILE A 118 4.51 13.33 29.82
CA ILE A 118 5.14 13.36 28.49
C ILE A 118 6.00 14.62 28.35
N SER A 119 7.24 14.49 27.88
CA SER A 119 8.20 15.61 27.91
C SER A 119 7.84 16.75 26.95
N ARG A 120 7.35 16.42 25.74
CA ARG A 120 6.86 17.41 24.77
C ARG A 120 6.03 16.74 23.67
N ILE A 121 4.86 17.30 23.38
CA ILE A 121 4.15 17.04 22.11
C ILE A 121 4.23 18.32 21.26
N TYR A 122 4.65 18.18 20.00
CA TYR A 122 4.79 19.29 19.06
C TYR A 122 3.52 19.45 18.21
N SER A 123 2.97 20.67 18.20
CA SER A 123 1.83 21.08 17.38
C SER A 123 2.27 21.62 16.00
N PRO A 124 1.35 21.76 15.03
CA PRO A 124 1.64 22.44 13.77
C PRO A 124 2.13 23.89 13.96
N ASP A 125 1.63 24.57 15.00
CA ASP A 125 2.02 25.94 15.34
C ASP A 125 3.48 25.99 15.84
N ASP A 126 3.92 25.00 16.63
CA ASP A 126 5.34 24.87 17.04
C ASP A 126 6.25 24.67 15.82
N GLY A 127 5.82 23.87 14.83
CA GLY A 127 6.56 23.63 13.59
C GLY A 127 6.77 24.91 12.77
N ARG A 128 5.81 25.84 12.78
CA ARG A 128 5.93 27.16 12.14
C ARG A 128 6.84 28.10 12.92
N GLU A 129 6.70 28.14 14.25
CA GLU A 129 7.45 29.06 15.10
C GLU A 129 8.93 28.66 15.20
N MET A 130 9.20 27.39 15.45
CA MET A 130 10.55 26.87 15.69
C MET A 130 11.26 26.43 14.40
N GLY A 131 10.49 26.08 13.37
CA GLY A 131 10.98 25.34 12.21
C GLY A 131 11.36 23.90 12.55
N LEU A 132 11.56 23.06 11.52
CA LEU A 132 11.89 21.64 11.70
C LEU A 132 13.17 21.43 12.52
N GLN A 133 14.25 22.17 12.21
CA GLN A 133 15.51 22.08 12.97
C GLN A 133 15.37 22.58 14.41
N GLY A 134 14.53 23.60 14.66
CA GLY A 134 14.31 24.13 16.00
C GLY A 134 13.62 23.12 16.92
N MET A 135 12.61 22.40 16.40
CA MET A 135 11.96 21.31 17.15
C MET A 135 12.96 20.19 17.50
N ILE A 136 13.82 19.81 16.56
CA ILE A 136 14.84 18.78 16.82
C ILE A 136 15.89 19.27 17.81
N ASN A 137 16.28 20.54 17.77
CA ASN A 137 17.19 21.10 18.77
C ASN A 137 16.61 21.01 20.19
N ASP A 138 15.34 21.38 20.38
CA ASP A 138 14.64 21.26 21.69
C ASP A 138 14.57 19.80 22.17
N LEU A 139 14.24 18.88 21.26
CA LEU A 139 14.20 17.44 21.55
C LEU A 139 15.57 16.91 22.01
N VAL A 140 16.64 17.22 21.26
CA VAL A 140 17.98 16.71 21.56
C VAL A 140 18.55 17.36 22.82
N GLU A 141 18.38 18.67 23.00
CA GLU A 141 18.85 19.39 24.19
C GLU A 141 18.21 18.83 25.47
N LYS A 142 16.91 18.55 25.45
CA LYS A 142 16.22 17.91 26.58
C LYS A 142 16.65 16.46 26.79
N SER A 143 17.17 15.79 25.77
CA SER A 143 17.60 14.38 25.84
C SER A 143 19.10 14.21 26.14
N ASP A 144 19.87 15.31 26.20
CA ASP A 144 21.32 15.29 26.35
C ASP A 144 21.76 15.14 27.82
N PHE A 145 21.64 13.92 28.34
CA PHE A 145 22.11 13.54 29.67
C PHE A 145 22.90 12.22 29.63
N ALA A 146 23.77 12.02 30.62
CA ALA A 146 24.62 10.85 30.71
C ALA A 146 23.82 9.56 30.96
N ILE A 147 24.21 8.49 30.27
CA ILE A 147 23.69 7.13 30.44
C ILE A 147 24.89 6.17 30.58
N GLY A 148 24.88 5.38 31.66
CA GLY A 148 25.97 4.45 31.99
C GLY A 148 27.06 5.04 32.88
N ASP A 149 26.86 6.22 33.46
CA ASP A 149 27.78 6.88 34.40
C ASP A 149 27.76 6.28 35.81
N ALA A 150 26.79 5.42 36.11
CA ALA A 150 26.74 4.60 37.30
C ALA A 150 26.19 3.19 36.97
N ILE A 151 26.67 2.20 37.73
CA ILE A 151 26.21 0.81 37.67
C ILE A 151 25.73 0.42 39.08
N ALA A 152 24.56 -0.21 39.17
CA ALA A 152 24.02 -0.68 40.45
C ALA A 152 24.88 -1.80 41.06
N SER A 153 25.01 -1.83 42.38
CA SER A 153 25.90 -2.79 43.07
C SER A 153 25.46 -4.25 42.91
N ASP A 154 24.17 -4.50 42.68
CA ASP A 154 23.52 -5.79 42.49
C ASP A 154 23.46 -6.22 41.01
N VAL A 155 24.05 -5.46 40.08
CA VAL A 155 23.93 -5.71 38.64
C VAL A 155 24.35 -7.12 38.24
N LEU A 156 25.40 -7.67 38.89
CA LEU A 156 25.93 -9.00 38.58
C LEU A 156 24.96 -10.12 38.98
N ASP A 157 24.09 -9.88 39.95
CA ASP A 157 23.05 -10.82 40.36
C ASP A 157 21.83 -10.74 39.42
N LEU A 158 21.62 -9.58 38.77
CA LEU A 158 20.54 -9.34 37.81
C LEU A 158 20.83 -9.87 36.41
N LEU A 159 22.12 -10.03 36.03
CA LEU A 159 22.49 -10.55 34.71
C LEU A 159 21.97 -11.98 34.47
N PRO A 160 22.21 -12.99 35.35
CA PRO A 160 21.69 -14.35 35.15
C PRO A 160 20.16 -14.43 35.06
N ALA A 161 19.48 -13.49 35.73
CA ALA A 161 18.03 -13.32 35.64
C ALA A 161 17.56 -12.69 34.31
N LYS A 162 18.49 -12.40 33.39
CA LYS A 162 18.27 -11.80 32.08
C LYS A 162 17.53 -10.46 32.16
N ASN A 163 17.79 -9.69 33.22
CA ASN A 163 17.16 -8.39 33.40
C ASN A 163 17.59 -7.43 32.27
N PRO A 164 16.68 -6.96 31.40
CA PRO A 164 17.05 -6.18 30.22
C PRO A 164 17.72 -4.85 30.55
N GLN A 165 17.34 -4.20 31.67
CA GLN A 165 17.93 -2.94 32.10
C GLN A 165 19.34 -3.11 32.62
N ALA A 166 19.59 -4.14 33.43
CA ALA A 166 20.92 -4.46 33.92
C ALA A 166 21.88 -4.72 32.75
N ILE A 167 21.47 -5.56 31.80
CA ILE A 167 22.24 -5.84 30.58
C ILE A 167 22.51 -4.54 29.81
N ALA A 168 21.46 -3.79 29.50
CA ALA A 168 21.57 -2.57 28.70
C ALA A 168 22.46 -1.51 29.35
N ARG A 169 22.36 -1.34 30.68
CA ARG A 169 23.13 -0.36 31.45
C ARG A 169 24.62 -0.70 31.54
N VAL A 170 24.97 -1.97 31.69
CA VAL A 170 26.38 -2.40 31.66
C VAL A 170 26.98 -2.17 30.28
N ILE A 171 26.25 -2.49 29.21
CA ILE A 171 26.71 -2.23 27.83
C ILE A 171 26.90 -0.73 27.59
N SER A 172 25.94 0.11 27.98
CA SER A 172 26.07 1.57 27.85
C SER A 172 27.23 2.13 28.67
N SER A 173 27.46 1.61 29.87
CA SER A 173 28.60 2.02 30.69
C SER A 173 29.93 1.62 30.05
N ALA A 174 30.03 0.42 29.47
CA ALA A 174 31.22 0.00 28.73
C ALA A 174 31.51 0.92 27.53
N GLU A 175 30.47 1.32 26.79
CA GLU A 175 30.61 2.20 25.62
C GLU A 175 30.94 3.66 25.95
N ASN A 176 30.32 4.21 27.02
CA ASN A 176 30.34 5.65 27.30
C ASN A 176 31.29 6.02 28.45
N PHE A 177 31.44 5.13 29.43
CA PHE A 177 32.18 5.34 30.68
C PHE A 177 33.00 4.09 31.06
N PRO A 178 33.97 3.67 30.21
CA PRO A 178 34.70 2.41 30.41
C PRO A 178 35.42 2.32 31.75
N GLU A 179 35.84 3.44 32.33
CA GLU A 179 36.46 3.48 33.66
C GLU A 179 35.47 3.11 34.79
N VAL A 180 34.18 3.44 34.62
CA VAL A 180 33.11 3.06 35.57
C VAL A 180 32.76 1.59 35.39
N ALA A 181 32.73 1.10 34.15
CA ALA A 181 32.38 -0.28 33.84
C ALA A 181 33.47 -1.29 34.22
N LYS A 182 34.73 -0.85 34.31
CA LYS A 182 35.92 -1.70 34.46
C LYS A 182 35.79 -2.78 35.55
N ASP A 183 35.48 -2.40 36.78
CA ASP A 183 35.38 -3.34 37.91
C ASP A 183 34.29 -4.40 37.69
N THR A 184 33.20 -4.03 37.01
CA THR A 184 32.09 -4.93 36.68
C THR A 184 32.48 -5.86 35.52
N LEU A 185 33.12 -5.32 34.47
CA LEU A 185 33.58 -6.08 33.31
C LEU A 185 34.69 -7.07 33.67
N ASP A 186 35.62 -6.70 34.56
CA ASP A 186 36.66 -7.61 35.05
C ASP A 186 36.06 -8.83 35.76
N LYS A 187 34.99 -8.64 36.54
CA LYS A 187 34.24 -9.73 37.18
C LYS A 187 33.48 -10.58 36.16
N ILE A 188 32.88 -9.95 35.14
CA ILE A 188 32.21 -10.64 34.02
C ILE A 188 33.21 -11.52 33.26
N HIS A 189 34.36 -10.97 32.86
CA HIS A 189 35.43 -11.71 32.20
C HIS A 189 35.93 -12.88 33.05
N GLN A 190 36.06 -12.69 34.36
CA GLN A 190 36.45 -13.77 35.26
C GLN A 190 35.40 -14.89 35.35
N LYS A 191 34.11 -14.53 35.40
CA LYS A 191 32.98 -15.49 35.37
C LYS A 191 32.95 -16.26 34.05
N ASN A 192 33.17 -15.57 32.93
CA ASN A 192 33.00 -16.12 31.59
C ASN A 192 34.16 -16.98 31.09
N LYS A 193 35.29 -17.09 31.80
CA LYS A 193 36.45 -17.93 31.39
C LYS A 193 36.07 -19.37 31.03
N ASN A 194 35.02 -19.90 31.64
CA ASN A 194 34.51 -21.25 31.40
C ASN A 194 33.11 -21.26 30.77
N SER A 195 32.65 -20.13 30.23
CA SER A 195 31.36 -20.05 29.55
C SER A 195 31.37 -20.95 28.31
N LYS A 196 30.29 -21.70 28.13
CA LYS A 196 30.04 -22.55 26.96
C LYS A 196 28.94 -21.98 26.05
N THR A 197 28.51 -20.74 26.29
CA THR A 197 27.50 -20.11 25.44
C THR A 197 28.09 -19.88 24.04
N PRO A 198 27.53 -20.52 23.00
CA PRO A 198 28.04 -20.36 21.64
C PRO A 198 27.70 -18.99 21.06
N VAL A 199 28.62 -18.45 20.27
CA VAL A 199 28.50 -17.18 19.55
C VAL A 199 28.53 -17.42 18.04
N LEU A 200 27.44 -17.10 17.36
CA LEU A 200 27.32 -17.11 15.90
C LEU A 200 27.62 -15.72 15.34
N GLY A 201 28.72 -15.59 14.60
CA GLY A 201 29.09 -14.37 13.89
C GLY A 201 28.50 -14.36 12.48
N ILE A 202 27.72 -13.34 12.14
CA ILE A 202 27.11 -13.17 10.82
C ILE A 202 27.68 -11.91 10.19
N THR A 203 28.37 -12.07 9.07
CA THR A 203 28.96 -10.96 8.31
C THR A 203 28.63 -11.07 6.82
N GLY A 204 28.95 -10.05 6.05
CA GLY A 204 28.59 -10.00 4.63
C GLY A 204 28.54 -8.61 4.05
N THR A 205 28.43 -8.55 2.72
CA THR A 205 28.37 -7.30 1.98
C THR A 205 27.14 -6.48 2.36
N GLY A 206 27.25 -5.15 2.28
CA GLY A 206 26.11 -4.25 2.49
C GLY A 206 24.93 -4.59 1.57
N GLY A 207 23.72 -4.65 2.12
CA GLY A 207 22.51 -4.96 1.35
C GLY A 207 22.30 -6.43 0.96
N ALA A 208 23.16 -7.35 1.40
CA ALA A 208 22.98 -8.79 1.17
C ALA A 208 21.77 -9.41 1.90
N GLY A 209 21.18 -8.69 2.85
CA GLY A 209 20.03 -9.14 3.65
C GLY A 209 20.41 -9.88 4.93
N LYS A 210 21.51 -9.47 5.58
CA LYS A 210 22.00 -10.05 6.84
C LYS A 210 20.94 -10.02 7.95
N SER A 211 20.42 -8.84 8.29
CA SER A 211 19.43 -8.69 9.37
C SER A 211 18.11 -9.43 9.07
N SER A 212 17.72 -9.55 7.79
CA SER A 212 16.58 -10.41 7.40
C SER A 212 16.87 -11.90 7.57
N LEU A 213 18.09 -12.34 7.23
CA LEU A 213 18.53 -13.72 7.44
C LEU A 213 18.63 -14.05 8.94
N VAL A 214 19.16 -13.12 9.75
CA VAL A 214 19.21 -13.22 11.22
C VAL A 214 17.81 -13.41 11.79
N ASP A 215 16.84 -12.59 11.37
CA ASP A 215 15.45 -12.69 11.81
C ASP A 215 14.84 -14.07 11.48
N GLU A 216 15.08 -14.58 10.27
CA GLU A 216 14.62 -15.92 9.88
C GLU A 216 15.28 -17.02 10.73
N LEU A 217 16.58 -16.90 11.05
CA LEU A 217 17.28 -17.85 11.93
C LEU A 217 16.71 -17.81 13.36
N VAL A 218 16.47 -16.61 13.92
CA VAL A 218 15.83 -16.44 15.24
C VAL A 218 14.44 -17.06 15.24
N ARG A 219 13.64 -16.84 14.18
CA ARG A 219 12.32 -17.47 14.04
C ARG A 219 12.40 -19.00 14.11
N ARG A 220 13.27 -19.65 13.32
CA ARG A 220 13.43 -21.12 13.37
C ARG A 220 13.93 -21.57 14.75
N PHE A 221 14.85 -20.83 15.36
CA PHE A 221 15.36 -21.14 16.70
C PHE A 221 14.26 -21.14 17.75
N LEU A 222 13.39 -20.13 17.74
CA LEU A 222 12.29 -20.02 18.69
C LEU A 222 11.26 -21.15 18.54
N ILE A 223 11.09 -21.69 17.33
CA ILE A 223 10.22 -22.83 17.01
C ILE A 223 10.86 -24.15 17.45
N ASP A 224 12.12 -24.38 17.07
CA ASP A 224 12.84 -25.63 17.34
C ASP A 224 13.17 -25.80 18.84
N PHE A 225 13.42 -24.70 19.54
CA PHE A 225 13.74 -24.70 20.96
C PHE A 225 12.76 -23.85 21.79
N PRO A 226 11.60 -24.39 22.21
CA PRO A 226 10.57 -23.63 22.92
C PRO A 226 11.01 -22.99 24.26
N GLY A 227 12.03 -23.56 24.92
CA GLY A 227 12.52 -23.10 26.23
C GLY A 227 13.86 -22.36 26.22
N LYS A 228 14.45 -22.12 25.04
CA LYS A 228 15.80 -21.53 24.91
C LYS A 228 15.75 -20.03 24.58
N THR A 229 16.83 -19.33 24.90
CA THR A 229 16.96 -17.86 24.82
C THR A 229 18.07 -17.41 23.88
N VAL A 230 17.88 -16.27 23.20
CA VAL A 230 18.84 -15.70 22.24
C VAL A 230 19.20 -14.26 22.60
N GLY A 231 20.49 -13.95 22.62
CA GLY A 231 21.02 -12.58 22.69
C GLY A 231 21.53 -12.12 21.33
N LEU A 232 21.19 -10.92 20.89
CA LEU A 232 21.59 -10.35 19.61
C LEU A 232 22.35 -9.04 19.80
N VAL A 233 23.45 -8.90 19.08
CA VAL A 233 24.19 -7.65 18.93
C VAL A 233 24.31 -7.36 17.44
N SER A 234 23.74 -6.26 16.98
CA SER A 234 23.88 -5.81 15.59
C SER A 234 24.66 -4.50 15.53
N VAL A 235 25.48 -4.32 14.50
CA VAL A 235 26.38 -3.18 14.35
C VAL A 235 26.11 -2.43 13.04
N ASP A 236 25.83 -1.13 13.16
CA ASP A 236 25.57 -0.24 12.01
C ASP A 236 26.61 0.89 11.90
N PRO A 237 26.91 1.38 10.68
CA PRO A 237 27.95 2.39 10.47
C PRO A 237 27.52 3.80 10.93
N SER A 238 28.44 4.52 11.56
CA SER A 238 28.25 5.93 11.95
C SER A 238 28.59 6.92 10.82
N LYS A 239 27.85 8.03 10.71
CA LYS A 239 28.17 9.11 9.75
C LYS A 239 29.33 9.96 10.24
N ARG A 240 30.44 9.95 9.49
CA ARG A 240 31.66 10.72 9.80
C ARG A 240 31.43 12.23 10.02
N LYS A 241 30.57 12.85 9.22
CA LYS A 241 30.39 14.32 9.24
C LYS A 241 29.63 14.82 10.47
N THR A 242 28.63 14.05 10.91
CA THR A 242 27.70 14.48 11.97
C THR A 242 27.96 13.76 13.29
N GLY A 243 28.59 12.58 13.25
CA GLY A 243 28.78 11.72 14.42
C GLY A 243 27.55 10.87 14.80
N GLY A 244 26.41 11.09 14.14
CA GLY A 244 25.18 10.32 14.34
C GLY A 244 25.15 9.03 13.51
N ALA A 245 24.25 8.12 13.88
CA ALA A 245 24.08 6.82 13.21
C ALA A 245 22.59 6.52 12.98
N LEU A 246 22.30 5.75 11.93
CA LEU A 246 20.97 5.15 11.75
C LEU A 246 21.15 3.68 12.04
N LEU A 247 20.64 3.24 13.18
CA LEU A 247 20.67 1.85 13.62
C LEU A 247 19.41 1.19 13.07
N GLY A 248 19.55 0.65 11.87
CA GLY A 248 18.48 0.19 11.00
C GLY A 248 18.29 -1.32 10.98
N ASP A 249 19.13 -2.12 11.64
CA ASP A 249 18.96 -3.58 11.67
C ASP A 249 17.66 -4.01 12.37
N ARG A 250 17.33 -3.39 13.50
CA ARG A 250 16.16 -3.74 14.32
C ARG A 250 14.83 -3.61 13.56
N ILE A 251 14.72 -2.72 12.57
CA ILE A 251 13.48 -2.56 11.79
C ILE A 251 13.13 -3.81 10.98
N ARG A 252 14.13 -4.62 10.62
CA ARG A 252 14.00 -5.79 9.74
C ARG A 252 13.58 -7.04 10.50
N MET A 253 13.64 -7.01 11.82
CA MET A 253 13.50 -8.18 12.67
C MET A 253 12.08 -8.26 13.26
N ASN A 254 11.28 -9.21 12.79
CA ASN A 254 9.91 -9.43 13.28
C ASN A 254 9.88 -10.43 14.46
N ALA A 255 10.78 -11.42 14.48
CA ALA A 255 10.77 -12.52 15.44
C ALA A 255 11.36 -12.13 16.82
N ILE A 256 11.98 -10.95 16.92
CA ILE A 256 12.69 -10.50 18.14
C ILE A 256 11.77 -9.91 19.20
N ASN A 257 10.50 -9.60 18.88
CA ASN A 257 9.53 -9.15 19.88
C ASN A 257 9.01 -10.36 20.69
N ASN A 258 9.92 -10.97 21.44
CA ASN A 258 9.67 -12.15 22.25
C ASN A 258 10.46 -12.03 23.56
N PRO A 259 9.89 -12.39 24.73
CA PRO A 259 10.61 -12.30 26.01
C PRO A 259 11.88 -13.17 26.08
N ARG A 260 12.03 -14.16 25.19
CA ARG A 260 13.22 -15.02 25.10
C ARG A 260 14.35 -14.40 24.26
N VAL A 261 14.13 -13.22 23.71
CA VAL A 261 15.07 -12.55 22.81
C VAL A 261 15.47 -11.19 23.39
N TYR A 262 16.76 -10.93 23.45
CA TYR A 262 17.32 -9.61 23.74
C TYR A 262 18.13 -9.13 22.54
N MET A 263 17.99 -7.87 22.17
CA MET A 263 18.77 -7.27 21.09
C MET A 263 19.38 -5.94 21.54
N ARG A 264 20.61 -5.66 21.12
CA ARG A 264 21.27 -4.37 21.29
C ARG A 264 21.87 -3.91 19.96
N SER A 265 21.59 -2.67 19.57
CA SER A 265 22.11 -2.07 18.34
C SER A 265 23.28 -1.15 18.65
N LEU A 266 24.47 -1.43 18.10
CA LEU A 266 25.68 -0.64 18.33
C LEU A 266 26.06 0.15 17.08
N ALA A 267 26.68 1.32 17.29
CA ALA A 267 27.25 2.11 16.20
C ALA A 267 28.75 1.86 16.14
N THR A 268 29.36 1.84 14.94
CA THR A 268 30.81 1.62 14.81
C THR A 268 31.66 2.69 15.53
N ARG A 269 31.16 3.93 15.65
CA ARG A 269 31.79 5.11 16.29
C ARG A 269 33.22 5.46 15.81
N GLN A 270 33.76 4.74 14.85
CA GLN A 270 35.10 4.92 14.26
C GLN A 270 35.06 4.74 12.73
N SER A 271 36.07 5.26 12.03
CA SER A 271 36.20 5.13 10.58
C SER A 271 36.91 3.82 10.19
N ASN A 272 36.35 3.09 9.23
CA ASN A 272 36.94 1.90 8.56
C ASN A 272 37.01 0.61 9.40
N LEU A 273 36.22 0.47 10.46
CA LEU A 273 36.06 -0.80 11.19
C LEU A 273 34.65 -1.35 10.97
N ALA A 274 34.56 -2.66 10.76
CA ALA A 274 33.29 -3.37 10.60
C ALA A 274 32.57 -3.54 11.96
N LEU A 275 33.35 -3.58 13.05
CA LEU A 275 32.91 -3.73 14.43
C LEU A 275 33.30 -2.53 15.32
N SER A 276 32.51 -2.27 16.36
CA SER A 276 32.88 -1.33 17.42
C SER A 276 33.88 -1.99 18.37
N LYS A 277 34.81 -1.20 18.92
CA LYS A 277 35.77 -1.66 19.96
C LYS A 277 35.08 -2.33 21.16
N TYR A 278 33.81 -2.01 21.41
CA TYR A 278 33.03 -2.46 22.56
C TYR A 278 32.08 -3.63 22.24
N VAL A 279 32.12 -4.16 21.00
CA VAL A 279 31.31 -5.34 20.63
C VAL A 279 31.63 -6.54 21.50
N ASN A 280 32.91 -6.77 21.77
CA ASN A 280 33.35 -7.86 22.64
C ASN A 280 32.75 -7.74 24.05
N GLU A 281 32.73 -6.53 24.61
CA GLU A 281 32.15 -6.29 25.93
C GLU A 281 30.64 -6.60 25.94
N ALA A 282 29.91 -6.24 24.89
CA ALA A 282 28.48 -6.59 24.78
C ALA A 282 28.26 -8.11 24.72
N VAL A 283 29.08 -8.84 23.97
CA VAL A 283 29.04 -10.32 23.91
C VAL A 283 29.34 -10.92 25.29
N GLU A 284 30.34 -10.42 26.00
CA GLU A 284 30.69 -10.90 27.34
C GLU A 284 29.59 -10.62 28.38
N VAL A 285 28.92 -9.47 28.30
CA VAL A 285 27.74 -9.20 29.13
C VAL A 285 26.61 -10.21 28.86
N LEU A 286 26.35 -10.54 27.58
CA LEU A 286 25.33 -11.54 27.23
C LEU A 286 25.70 -12.96 27.67
N LYS A 287 26.99 -13.32 27.62
CA LYS A 287 27.47 -14.59 28.21
C LYS A 287 27.25 -14.63 29.72
N ALA A 288 27.51 -13.52 30.42
CA ALA A 288 27.28 -13.43 31.87
C ALA A 288 25.78 -13.48 32.23
N ALA A 289 24.91 -13.08 31.31
CA ALA A 289 23.46 -13.21 31.40
C ALA A 289 22.91 -14.60 31.04
N GLU A 290 23.81 -15.53 30.68
CA GLU A 290 23.51 -16.95 30.48
C GLU A 290 22.46 -17.20 29.38
N TYR A 291 22.55 -16.45 28.27
CA TYR A 291 21.80 -16.78 27.05
C TYR A 291 22.29 -18.11 26.45
N ASP A 292 21.38 -18.84 25.79
CA ASP A 292 21.71 -20.15 25.20
C ASP A 292 22.41 -20.02 23.83
N LEU A 293 22.17 -18.92 23.11
CA LEU A 293 22.81 -18.58 21.85
C LEU A 293 23.03 -17.06 21.80
N ILE A 294 24.21 -16.63 21.34
CA ILE A 294 24.47 -15.22 21.02
C ILE A 294 24.70 -15.10 19.51
N ILE A 295 24.03 -14.14 18.88
CA ILE A 295 24.22 -13.81 17.46
C ILE A 295 24.83 -12.41 17.38
N LEU A 296 25.95 -12.31 16.66
CA LEU A 296 26.64 -11.06 16.39
C LEU A 296 26.58 -10.74 14.90
N GLU A 297 25.86 -9.67 14.54
CA GLU A 297 25.78 -9.17 13.17
C GLU A 297 26.71 -7.96 12.97
N THR A 298 27.54 -8.01 11.93
CA THR A 298 28.42 -6.88 11.56
C THR A 298 27.70 -5.85 10.70
N SER A 299 28.31 -4.66 10.58
CA SER A 299 27.95 -3.74 9.49
C SER A 299 28.32 -4.33 8.12
N GLY A 300 27.92 -3.69 7.03
CA GLY A 300 28.30 -4.14 5.68
C GLY A 300 29.82 -4.09 5.48
N ILE A 301 30.43 -5.24 5.21
CA ILE A 301 31.89 -5.36 5.08
C ILE A 301 32.40 -5.24 3.64
N GLY A 302 33.67 -4.86 3.51
CA GLY A 302 34.43 -4.95 2.27
C GLY A 302 34.94 -6.37 2.00
N GLN A 303 35.79 -6.52 0.96
CA GLN A 303 36.31 -7.83 0.56
C GLN A 303 37.37 -8.40 1.53
N SER A 304 38.00 -7.56 2.36
CA SER A 304 39.16 -7.91 3.21
C SER A 304 38.90 -7.88 4.72
N ASP A 305 37.65 -7.70 5.17
CA ASP A 305 37.35 -7.58 6.60
C ASP A 305 37.01 -8.96 7.19
N THR A 306 37.74 -9.36 8.24
CA THR A 306 37.59 -10.68 8.88
C THR A 306 37.40 -10.60 10.41
N GLU A 307 37.19 -9.39 10.96
CA GLU A 307 37.17 -9.11 12.40
C GLU A 307 36.12 -9.93 13.17
N ILE A 308 35.05 -10.38 12.50
CA ILE A 308 33.98 -11.15 13.14
C ILE A 308 34.48 -12.47 13.76
N ILE A 309 35.53 -13.06 13.17
CA ILE A 309 36.06 -14.37 13.59
C ILE A 309 36.71 -14.28 14.98
N GLU A 310 37.25 -13.12 15.35
CA GLU A 310 37.86 -12.91 16.67
C GLU A 310 36.84 -12.89 17.79
N HIS A 311 35.55 -12.74 17.46
CA HIS A 311 34.44 -12.58 18.41
C HIS A 311 33.34 -13.64 18.28
N SER A 312 33.53 -14.67 17.45
CA SER A 312 32.53 -15.73 17.21
C SER A 312 33.14 -17.13 17.19
N ASP A 313 32.40 -18.13 17.67
CA ASP A 313 32.80 -19.55 17.59
C ASP A 313 32.51 -20.16 16.20
N VAL A 314 31.43 -19.70 15.55
CA VAL A 314 31.02 -20.10 14.21
C VAL A 314 30.74 -18.84 13.39
N SER A 315 31.20 -18.82 12.14
CA SER A 315 31.06 -17.68 11.23
C SER A 315 30.23 -18.01 9.99
N LEU A 316 29.25 -17.15 9.68
CA LEU A 316 28.40 -17.22 8.51
C LEU A 316 28.64 -16.00 7.61
N TYR A 317 29.10 -16.25 6.38
CA TYR A 317 29.27 -15.20 5.38
C TYR A 317 28.04 -15.12 4.47
N VAL A 318 27.41 -13.94 4.41
CA VAL A 318 26.22 -13.68 3.60
C VAL A 318 26.56 -12.80 2.41
N MET A 319 26.21 -13.24 1.20
CA MET A 319 26.46 -12.51 -0.04
C MET A 319 25.25 -12.59 -0.98
N THR A 320 25.25 -11.79 -2.05
CA THR A 320 24.26 -11.90 -3.13
C THR A 320 24.85 -12.63 -4.35
N PRO A 321 24.02 -13.07 -5.31
CA PRO A 321 24.48 -13.57 -6.60
C PRO A 321 25.29 -12.56 -7.43
N GLU A 322 25.23 -11.28 -7.08
CA GLU A 322 25.82 -10.18 -7.84
C GLU A 322 27.19 -9.77 -7.26
N PHE A 323 28.22 -10.59 -7.46
CA PHE A 323 29.60 -10.33 -7.01
C PHE A 323 30.57 -9.95 -8.16
N GLY A 324 30.05 -9.76 -9.37
CA GLY A 324 30.84 -9.49 -10.57
C GLY A 324 31.37 -10.77 -11.21
N ALA A 325 32.63 -10.76 -11.65
CA ALA A 325 33.27 -11.93 -12.25
C ALA A 325 33.67 -12.96 -11.19
N ALA A 326 33.70 -14.25 -11.54
CA ALA A 326 34.12 -15.33 -10.62
C ALA A 326 35.51 -15.11 -9.99
N THR A 327 36.43 -14.42 -10.68
CA THR A 327 37.76 -14.07 -10.15
C THR A 327 37.72 -13.07 -8.98
N GLN A 328 36.59 -12.41 -8.74
CA GLN A 328 36.42 -11.56 -7.55
C GLN A 328 36.29 -12.39 -6.27
N LEU A 329 35.81 -13.64 -6.38
CA LEU A 329 35.68 -14.54 -5.22
C LEU A 329 37.04 -14.87 -4.61
N GLU A 330 38.11 -14.87 -5.41
CA GLU A 330 39.50 -15.07 -4.95
C GLU A 330 40.03 -13.92 -4.06
N LYS A 331 39.30 -12.80 -3.98
CA LYS A 331 39.68 -11.63 -3.17
C LYS A 331 38.84 -11.47 -1.90
N ILE A 332 37.85 -12.34 -1.70
CA ILE A 332 36.96 -12.26 -0.55
C ILE A 332 37.56 -13.11 0.56
N ASP A 333 38.25 -12.46 1.49
CA ASP A 333 38.96 -13.15 2.59
C ASP A 333 37.98 -13.98 3.43
N MET A 334 36.75 -13.51 3.63
CA MET A 334 35.73 -14.28 4.36
C MET A 334 35.42 -15.65 3.74
N LEU A 335 35.67 -15.90 2.45
CA LEU A 335 35.51 -17.24 1.87
C LEU A 335 36.61 -18.23 2.30
N ASP A 336 37.75 -17.73 2.79
CA ASP A 336 38.80 -18.56 3.39
C ASP A 336 38.47 -18.96 4.83
N PHE A 337 37.72 -18.13 5.55
CA PHE A 337 37.50 -18.30 6.99
C PHE A 337 36.09 -18.72 7.38
N ALA A 338 35.07 -18.47 6.55
CA ALA A 338 33.69 -18.76 6.89
C ALA A 338 33.44 -20.26 7.08
N ASP A 339 32.72 -20.61 8.13
CA ASP A 339 32.25 -21.98 8.35
C ASP A 339 31.11 -22.35 7.41
N LEU A 340 30.28 -21.36 7.11
CA LEU A 340 29.08 -21.48 6.31
C LEU A 340 28.98 -20.25 5.40
N VAL A 341 28.48 -20.45 4.18
CA VAL A 341 28.23 -19.36 3.24
C VAL A 341 26.77 -19.39 2.80
N ALA A 342 26.09 -18.26 2.91
CA ALA A 342 24.74 -18.06 2.42
C ALA A 342 24.75 -17.08 1.24
N ILE A 343 24.36 -17.57 0.06
CA ILE A 343 24.07 -16.75 -1.11
C ILE A 343 22.59 -16.38 -1.03
N ASN A 344 22.33 -15.28 -0.34
CA ASN A 344 20.98 -14.78 -0.13
C ASN A 344 20.46 -14.02 -1.35
N LYS A 345 19.15 -13.77 -1.42
CA LYS A 345 18.47 -13.26 -2.63
C LYS A 345 18.63 -14.22 -3.81
N PHE A 346 18.48 -15.51 -3.52
CA PHE A 346 18.64 -16.59 -4.51
C PHE A 346 17.56 -16.57 -5.60
N ASP A 347 16.51 -15.77 -5.44
CA ASP A 347 15.51 -15.42 -6.45
C ASP A 347 16.10 -14.73 -7.69
N LYS A 348 17.24 -14.02 -7.52
CA LYS A 348 17.89 -13.26 -8.59
C LYS A 348 18.38 -14.10 -9.77
N ARG A 349 18.68 -13.41 -10.87
CA ARG A 349 19.25 -14.02 -12.07
C ARG A 349 20.70 -14.40 -11.81
N GLY A 350 21.11 -15.58 -12.28
CA GLY A 350 22.49 -16.06 -12.13
C GLY A 350 22.78 -16.73 -10.79
N SER A 351 21.80 -16.87 -9.88
CA SER A 351 21.98 -17.51 -8.56
C SER A 351 22.53 -18.93 -8.62
N LEU A 352 22.14 -19.73 -9.62
CA LEU A 352 22.67 -21.09 -9.80
C LEU A 352 24.15 -21.09 -10.21
N ASP A 353 24.54 -20.17 -11.10
CA ASP A 353 25.95 -19.98 -11.48
C ASP A 353 26.76 -19.43 -10.30
N ALA A 354 26.21 -18.48 -9.55
CA ALA A 354 26.77 -17.96 -8.31
C ALA A 354 27.02 -19.09 -7.30
N LEU A 355 26.04 -19.96 -7.05
CA LEU A 355 26.19 -21.11 -6.16
C LEU A 355 27.32 -22.03 -6.59
N ARG A 356 27.38 -22.36 -7.88
CA ARG A 356 28.45 -23.20 -8.43
C ARG A 356 29.82 -22.55 -8.24
N ASP A 357 29.94 -21.26 -8.56
CA ASP A 357 31.23 -20.57 -8.57
C ASP A 357 31.74 -20.34 -7.13
N VAL A 358 30.86 -20.00 -6.19
CA VAL A 358 31.18 -19.90 -4.75
C VAL A 358 31.52 -21.27 -4.17
N LYS A 359 30.78 -22.35 -4.50
CA LYS A 359 31.14 -23.71 -4.09
C LYS A 359 32.53 -24.11 -4.56
N LYS A 360 32.86 -23.83 -5.83
CA LYS A 360 34.21 -24.09 -6.37
C LYS A 360 35.27 -23.28 -5.66
N GLN A 361 35.01 -22.01 -5.34
CA GLN A 361 35.98 -21.18 -4.63
C GLN A 361 36.16 -21.66 -3.19
N TYR A 362 35.08 -21.94 -2.47
CA TYR A 362 35.12 -22.47 -1.11
C TYR A 362 35.91 -23.78 -1.03
N MET A 363 35.67 -24.69 -1.98
CA MET A 363 36.39 -25.96 -2.12
C MET A 363 37.90 -25.74 -2.32
N ARG A 364 38.29 -24.75 -3.15
CA ARG A 364 39.70 -24.40 -3.40
C ARG A 364 40.36 -23.85 -2.14
N ASN A 365 39.71 -22.89 -1.49
CA ASN A 365 40.21 -22.23 -0.28
C ASN A 365 40.47 -23.23 0.85
N ASN A 366 39.61 -24.25 0.97
CA ASN A 366 39.67 -25.25 2.04
C ASN A 366 40.31 -26.60 1.62
N ASN A 367 40.83 -26.74 0.40
CA ASN A 367 41.43 -27.97 -0.15
C ASN A 367 40.51 -29.21 -0.12
N LEU A 368 39.20 -29.03 -0.32
CA LEU A 368 38.18 -30.09 -0.22
C LEU A 368 37.88 -30.80 -1.55
N TRP A 369 38.93 -31.20 -2.30
CA TRP A 369 38.80 -31.69 -3.69
C TRP A 369 38.04 -33.02 -3.84
N ASP A 370 38.05 -33.85 -2.81
CA ASP A 370 37.39 -35.16 -2.78
C ASP A 370 35.97 -35.11 -2.18
N THR A 371 35.54 -33.94 -1.68
CA THR A 371 34.22 -33.74 -1.08
C THR A 371 33.17 -33.48 -2.18
N PRO A 372 32.04 -34.21 -2.20
CA PRO A 372 30.94 -33.93 -3.11
C PRO A 372 30.45 -32.48 -3.00
N GLN A 373 30.08 -31.85 -4.12
CA GLN A 373 29.67 -30.43 -4.10
C GLN A 373 28.39 -30.20 -3.29
N GLU A 374 27.54 -31.22 -3.15
CA GLU A 374 26.32 -31.20 -2.36
C GLU A 374 26.61 -31.09 -0.85
N GLU A 375 27.77 -31.58 -0.39
CA GLU A 375 28.18 -31.56 1.02
C GLU A 375 28.92 -30.26 1.42
N LEU A 376 29.31 -29.43 0.45
CA LEU A 376 29.97 -28.15 0.73
C LEU A 376 29.00 -27.19 1.47
N PRO A 377 29.46 -26.46 2.50
CA PRO A 377 28.63 -25.61 3.36
C PRO A 377 28.25 -24.27 2.70
N VAL A 378 27.79 -24.31 1.46
CA VAL A 378 27.37 -23.15 0.67
C VAL A 378 25.91 -23.34 0.25
N PHE A 379 25.05 -22.44 0.72
CA PHE A 379 23.60 -22.53 0.61
C PHE A 379 23.03 -21.36 -0.19
N GLY A 380 22.05 -21.63 -1.06
CA GLY A 380 21.23 -20.59 -1.67
C GLY A 380 20.02 -20.31 -0.79
N THR A 381 19.79 -19.06 -0.41
CA THR A 381 18.69 -18.68 0.48
C THR A 381 17.88 -17.51 -0.05
N ILE A 382 16.60 -17.47 0.30
CA ILE A 382 15.71 -16.34 0.00
C ILE A 382 15.05 -15.93 1.31
N ALA A 383 15.77 -15.15 2.12
CA ALA A 383 15.25 -14.72 3.43
C ALA A 383 13.95 -13.90 3.35
N SER A 384 13.65 -13.30 2.20
CA SER A 384 12.38 -12.60 1.93
C SER A 384 11.22 -13.54 1.62
N GLN A 385 11.49 -14.78 1.21
CA GLN A 385 10.48 -15.79 0.92
C GLN A 385 10.13 -16.53 2.21
N PHE A 386 8.84 -16.64 2.48
CA PHE A 386 8.36 -17.39 3.63
C PHE A 386 8.69 -18.87 3.51
N ASN A 387 9.13 -19.46 4.64
CA ASN A 387 9.46 -20.88 4.77
C ASN A 387 10.37 -21.38 3.64
N ASP A 388 11.30 -20.52 3.21
CA ASP A 388 12.25 -20.85 2.16
C ASP A 388 12.98 -22.17 2.50
N PRO A 389 12.89 -23.20 1.64
CA PRO A 389 13.62 -24.45 1.83
C PRO A 389 15.14 -24.24 1.98
N GLY A 390 15.68 -23.22 1.30
CA GLY A 390 17.07 -22.80 1.44
C GLY A 390 17.41 -22.37 2.87
N MET A 391 16.61 -21.50 3.45
CA MET A 391 16.74 -21.06 4.86
C MET A 391 16.58 -22.21 5.85
N ASN A 392 15.69 -23.16 5.60
CA ASN A 392 15.51 -24.34 6.47
C ASN A 392 16.76 -25.23 6.46
N THR A 393 17.36 -25.42 5.29
CA THR A 393 18.61 -26.16 5.13
C THR A 393 19.78 -25.43 5.80
N LEU A 394 19.90 -24.11 5.60
CA LEU A 394 20.91 -23.29 6.26
C LEU A 394 20.78 -23.33 7.78
N TYR A 395 19.55 -23.19 8.32
CA TYR A 395 19.31 -23.21 9.77
C TYR A 395 19.82 -24.50 10.41
N LYS A 396 19.48 -25.66 9.83
CA LYS A 396 19.98 -26.95 10.31
C LYS A 396 21.50 -27.01 10.27
N ALA A 397 22.11 -26.59 9.16
CA ALA A 397 23.56 -26.58 9.01
C ALA A 397 24.26 -25.64 10.03
N VAL A 398 23.66 -24.49 10.35
CA VAL A 398 24.12 -23.59 11.41
C VAL A 398 24.07 -24.28 12.77
N MET A 399 22.97 -24.94 13.12
CA MET A 399 22.84 -25.64 14.41
C MET A 399 23.81 -26.81 14.53
N ASP A 400 23.94 -27.62 13.47
CA ASP A 400 24.89 -28.74 13.43
C ASP A 400 26.34 -28.24 13.59
N LYS A 401 26.70 -27.13 12.94
CA LYS A 401 28.03 -26.52 13.06
C LYS A 401 28.30 -25.91 14.44
N LEU A 402 27.30 -25.32 15.08
CA LEU A 402 27.39 -24.82 16.46
C LEU A 402 27.62 -25.98 17.46
N VAL A 403 26.96 -27.12 17.26
CA VAL A 403 27.22 -28.33 18.08
C VAL A 403 28.63 -28.87 17.83
N GLU A 404 29.08 -28.92 16.57
CA GLU A 404 30.40 -29.41 16.17
C GLU A 404 31.55 -28.56 16.73
N LYS A 405 31.51 -27.23 16.54
CA LYS A 405 32.62 -26.33 16.87
C LYS A 405 32.59 -25.78 18.30
N ALA A 406 31.40 -25.51 18.84
CA ALA A 406 31.26 -24.85 20.14
C ALA A 406 30.87 -25.80 21.30
N ASP A 407 30.86 -27.13 21.08
CA ASP A 407 30.40 -28.13 22.07
C ASP A 407 29.01 -27.79 22.65
N SER A 408 28.15 -27.22 21.80
CA SER A 408 26.83 -26.73 22.19
C SER A 408 25.83 -27.88 22.40
N GLN A 409 24.88 -27.68 23.33
CA GLN A 409 23.76 -28.60 23.58
C GLN A 409 22.55 -28.35 22.66
N LEU A 410 22.66 -27.42 21.70
CA LEU A 410 21.58 -27.02 20.78
C LEU A 410 21.39 -28.03 19.63
N LYS A 411 21.05 -29.28 19.97
CA LYS A 411 20.74 -30.32 18.96
C LYS A 411 19.35 -30.07 18.37
N THR A 412 19.33 -29.67 17.11
CA THR A 412 18.10 -29.36 16.38
C THR A 412 17.23 -30.60 16.13
N THR A 413 15.91 -30.43 16.20
CA THR A 413 14.90 -31.43 15.80
C THR A 413 14.21 -31.08 14.48
N PHE A 414 14.69 -30.02 13.82
CA PHE A 414 14.07 -29.45 12.63
C PHE A 414 14.18 -30.41 11.44
N HIS A 415 13.03 -30.83 10.90
CA HIS A 415 12.97 -31.71 9.73
C HIS A 415 13.01 -30.89 8.44
N ILE A 416 13.90 -31.26 7.53
CA ILE A 416 13.95 -30.70 6.17
C ILE A 416 12.94 -31.51 5.32
N SER A 417 12.01 -30.84 4.66
CA SER A 417 11.20 -31.46 3.60
C SER A 417 12.05 -31.60 2.32
N ASP A 418 11.97 -32.75 1.65
CA ASP A 418 12.72 -33.04 0.40
C ASP A 418 12.21 -32.23 -0.82
N GLU A 419 11.33 -31.26 -0.61
CA GLU A 419 10.82 -30.42 -1.69
C GLU A 419 11.91 -29.44 -2.13
N MET A 420 12.31 -29.57 -3.40
CA MET A 420 13.07 -28.51 -4.05
C MET A 420 12.26 -27.22 -3.98
N SER A 421 12.96 -26.10 -3.73
CA SER A 421 12.43 -24.75 -3.96
C SER A 421 11.99 -24.66 -5.44
N GLU A 422 10.77 -25.08 -5.76
CA GLU A 422 10.15 -24.68 -7.02
C GLU A 422 9.93 -23.17 -6.92
N LYS A 423 10.61 -22.48 -7.81
CA LYS A 423 10.73 -21.02 -7.81
C LYS A 423 9.38 -20.43 -8.27
N ILE A 424 8.48 -20.12 -7.34
CA ILE A 424 7.23 -19.42 -7.64
C ILE A 424 7.56 -17.95 -7.84
N PHE A 425 7.81 -17.55 -9.07
CA PHE A 425 7.97 -16.14 -9.41
C PHE A 425 6.61 -15.47 -9.54
N VAL A 426 6.39 -14.38 -8.81
CA VAL A 426 5.22 -13.51 -9.04
C VAL A 426 5.22 -13.00 -10.48
N ILE A 427 6.36 -12.50 -10.96
CA ILE A 427 6.56 -12.12 -12.36
C ILE A 427 7.72 -12.96 -12.92
N PRO A 428 7.50 -13.76 -13.98
CA PRO A 428 8.57 -14.53 -14.59
C PRO A 428 9.73 -13.63 -15.05
N PRO A 429 11.01 -14.04 -14.87
CA PRO A 429 12.17 -13.23 -15.26
C PRO A 429 12.18 -12.80 -16.74
N SER A 430 11.58 -13.59 -17.63
CA SER A 430 11.42 -13.27 -19.06
C SER A 430 10.48 -12.09 -19.33
N ARG A 431 9.62 -11.73 -18.37
CA ARG A 431 8.64 -10.64 -18.49
C ARG A 431 9.06 -9.37 -17.76
N THR A 432 10.25 -9.31 -17.15
CA THR A 432 10.75 -8.15 -16.36
C THR A 432 10.73 -6.80 -17.10
N ARG A 433 10.75 -6.78 -18.44
CA ARG A 433 10.73 -5.56 -19.28
C ARG A 433 9.35 -5.11 -19.75
N TYR A 434 8.27 -5.66 -19.20
CA TYR A 434 6.89 -5.36 -19.60
C TYR A 434 6.55 -3.86 -19.69
N LEU A 435 7.03 -3.03 -18.75
CA LEU A 435 6.73 -1.59 -18.75
C LEU A 435 7.40 -0.85 -19.93
N SER A 436 8.67 -1.13 -20.25
CA SER A 436 9.29 -0.59 -21.46
C SER A 436 8.64 -1.12 -22.74
N GLU A 437 8.22 -2.40 -22.77
CA GLU A 437 7.46 -2.94 -23.91
C GLU A 437 6.14 -2.18 -24.12
N ILE A 438 5.48 -1.78 -23.04
CA ILE A 438 4.27 -0.93 -23.07
C ILE A 438 4.61 0.48 -23.56
N ALA A 439 5.70 1.08 -23.06
CA ALA A 439 6.13 2.42 -23.47
C ALA A 439 6.50 2.46 -24.95
N GLU A 440 7.28 1.50 -25.44
CA GLU A 440 7.60 1.30 -26.85
C GLU A 440 6.33 1.11 -27.69
N ASN A 441 5.36 0.32 -27.21
CA ASN A 441 4.09 0.10 -27.90
C ASN A 441 3.26 1.38 -28.04
N ASN A 442 3.15 2.19 -26.98
CA ASN A 442 2.41 3.45 -26.99
C ASN A 442 3.06 4.47 -27.93
N ARG A 443 4.39 4.67 -27.82
CA ARG A 443 5.15 5.55 -28.72
C ARG A 443 5.06 5.08 -30.18
N SER A 444 5.09 3.77 -30.43
CA SER A 444 4.93 3.20 -31.77
C SER A 444 3.53 3.43 -32.34
N TYR A 445 2.49 3.36 -31.52
CA TYR A 445 1.13 3.70 -31.94
C TYR A 445 1.07 5.18 -32.36
N ASP A 446 1.61 6.09 -31.56
CA ASP A 446 1.58 7.53 -31.86
C ASP A 446 2.38 7.88 -33.12
N LYS A 447 3.55 7.26 -33.29
CA LYS A 447 4.33 7.37 -34.52
C LYS A 447 3.51 6.93 -35.74
N THR A 448 2.89 5.75 -35.68
CA THR A 448 2.08 5.21 -36.78
C THR A 448 0.87 6.09 -37.06
N ALA A 449 0.19 6.57 -36.02
CA ALA A 449 -0.93 7.49 -36.14
C ALA A 449 -0.52 8.79 -36.84
N ASN A 450 0.62 9.38 -36.46
CA ASN A 450 1.14 10.60 -37.07
C ASN A 450 1.53 10.40 -38.54
N GLU A 451 2.15 9.26 -38.89
CA GLU A 451 2.44 8.91 -40.29
C GLU A 451 1.16 8.83 -41.13
N GLN A 452 0.09 8.21 -40.59
CA GLN A 452 -1.22 8.13 -41.24
C GLN A 452 -1.90 9.50 -41.37
N VAL A 453 -1.77 10.36 -40.36
CA VAL A 453 -2.25 11.74 -40.37
C VAL A 453 -1.58 12.55 -41.48
N GLU A 454 -0.27 12.43 -41.66
CA GLU A 454 0.45 13.09 -42.76
C GLU A 454 -0.04 12.63 -44.13
N VAL A 455 -0.27 11.32 -44.30
CA VAL A 455 -0.83 10.77 -45.55
C VAL A 455 -2.22 11.33 -45.81
N ALA A 456 -3.10 11.34 -44.80
CA ALA A 456 -4.44 11.91 -44.91
C ALA A 456 -4.40 13.42 -45.26
N GLN A 457 -3.47 14.17 -44.67
CA GLN A 457 -3.30 15.60 -44.98
C GLN A 457 -2.83 15.83 -46.42
N LYS A 458 -1.91 15.01 -46.93
CA LYS A 458 -1.47 15.05 -48.34
C LYS A 458 -2.64 14.75 -49.28
N LEU A 459 -3.42 13.72 -48.98
CA LEU A 459 -4.61 13.36 -49.75
C LEU A 459 -5.64 14.49 -49.79
N TYR A 460 -5.88 15.15 -48.65
CA TYR A 460 -6.77 16.31 -48.58
C TYR A 460 -6.26 17.47 -49.45
N GLY A 461 -4.95 17.76 -49.43
CA GLY A 461 -4.34 18.79 -50.28
C GLY A 461 -4.49 18.48 -51.78
N ILE A 462 -4.26 17.23 -52.19
CA ILE A 462 -4.47 16.79 -53.57
C ILE A 462 -5.95 16.91 -53.95
N TYR A 463 -6.85 16.43 -53.08
CA TYR A 463 -8.29 16.51 -53.28
C TYR A 463 -8.79 17.96 -53.46
N LYS A 464 -8.32 18.89 -52.61
CA LYS A 464 -8.64 20.32 -52.74
C LYS A 464 -8.08 20.95 -54.02
N THR A 465 -6.93 20.49 -54.48
CA THR A 465 -6.38 20.90 -55.78
C THR A 465 -7.28 20.40 -56.91
N ILE A 466 -7.71 19.14 -56.87
CA ILE A 466 -8.66 18.58 -57.85
C ILE A 466 -9.98 19.35 -57.84
N GLU A 467 -10.56 19.62 -56.66
CA GLU A 467 -11.79 20.40 -56.49
C GLU A 467 -11.66 21.80 -57.13
N THR A 468 -10.51 22.46 -56.92
CA THR A 468 -10.22 23.78 -57.51
C THR A 468 -10.13 23.74 -59.03
N VAL A 469 -9.50 22.70 -59.59
CA VAL A 469 -9.32 22.55 -61.05
C VAL A 469 -10.63 22.16 -61.76
N LEU A 470 -11.46 21.37 -61.09
CA LEU A 470 -12.77 20.93 -61.62
C LEU A 470 -13.87 21.97 -61.43
N ASP A 471 -13.69 22.95 -60.53
CA ASP A 471 -14.73 23.87 -60.10
C ASP A 471 -15.98 23.12 -59.58
N ALA A 472 -15.75 21.96 -58.97
CA ALA A 472 -16.77 21.05 -58.46
C ALA A 472 -16.16 20.12 -57.39
N THR A 473 -16.96 19.73 -56.40
CA THR A 473 -16.57 18.80 -55.33
C THR A 473 -16.71 17.34 -55.80
N PRO A 474 -15.61 16.59 -56.00
CA PRO A 474 -15.68 15.19 -56.41
C PRO A 474 -16.30 14.33 -55.32
N LYS A 475 -17.00 13.26 -55.70
CA LYS A 475 -17.55 12.30 -54.72
C LYS A 475 -16.45 11.35 -54.27
N LEU A 476 -16.50 10.98 -53.00
CA LEU A 476 -15.64 9.96 -52.42
C LEU A 476 -16.41 8.65 -52.24
N ASP A 477 -15.75 7.53 -52.50
CA ASP A 477 -16.25 6.20 -52.21
C ASP A 477 -15.19 5.37 -51.46
N LYS A 478 -15.42 4.06 -51.28
CA LYS A 478 -14.46 3.17 -50.62
C LYS A 478 -13.13 3.05 -51.38
N ALA A 479 -13.15 3.19 -52.71
CA ALA A 479 -11.98 3.06 -53.57
C ALA A 479 -11.15 4.37 -53.59
N GLY A 480 -11.77 5.54 -53.46
CA GLY A 480 -11.09 6.82 -53.46
C GLY A 480 -12.00 7.91 -54.04
N ILE A 481 -11.52 8.61 -55.07
CA ILE A 481 -12.34 9.56 -55.84
C ILE A 481 -13.18 8.77 -56.85
N ALA A 482 -14.49 8.92 -56.79
CA ALA A 482 -15.41 8.24 -57.68
C ALA A 482 -15.25 8.77 -59.12
N SER A 483 -14.87 7.90 -60.06
CA SER A 483 -14.49 8.30 -61.42
C SER A 483 -15.63 8.98 -62.21
N ASP A 484 -16.87 8.63 -61.88
CA ASP A 484 -18.10 9.21 -62.45
C ASP A 484 -18.37 10.65 -61.98
N SER A 485 -17.73 11.08 -60.90
CA SER A 485 -17.84 12.44 -60.36
C SER A 485 -16.85 13.44 -60.98
N ILE A 486 -15.96 12.98 -61.86
CA ILE A 486 -14.92 13.80 -62.48
C ILE A 486 -15.41 14.29 -63.85
N THR A 487 -15.81 15.57 -63.94
CA THR A 487 -16.17 16.23 -65.20
C THR A 487 -15.23 17.40 -65.45
N THR A 488 -14.33 17.29 -66.43
CA THR A 488 -13.23 18.24 -66.66
C THR A 488 -13.29 18.88 -68.05
N LYS A 489 -12.92 20.17 -68.15
CA LYS A 489 -12.73 20.90 -69.42
C LYS A 489 -11.51 20.32 -70.16
N GLU A 490 -11.52 20.29 -71.50
CA GLU A 490 -10.44 19.67 -72.30
C GLU A 490 -9.04 20.19 -71.93
N GLU A 491 -8.92 21.48 -71.60
CA GLU A 491 -7.65 22.15 -71.27
C GLU A 491 -6.98 21.63 -69.98
N ASN A 492 -7.73 21.05 -69.04
CA ASN A 492 -7.22 20.58 -67.73
C ASN A 492 -7.22 19.06 -67.59
N LYS A 493 -7.61 18.31 -68.62
CA LYS A 493 -7.85 16.87 -68.55
C LYS A 493 -6.62 16.05 -68.13
N ASP A 494 -5.46 16.35 -68.70
CA ASP A 494 -4.22 15.64 -68.38
C ASP A 494 -3.72 15.98 -66.97
N PHE A 495 -3.87 17.22 -66.53
CA PHE A 495 -3.50 17.63 -65.18
C PHE A 495 -4.38 16.95 -64.12
N VAL A 496 -5.70 16.92 -64.32
CA VAL A 496 -6.62 16.18 -63.43
C VAL A 496 -6.29 14.70 -63.39
N ARG A 497 -5.98 14.08 -64.55
CA ARG A 497 -5.57 12.66 -64.60
C ARG A 497 -4.31 12.40 -63.77
N LEU A 498 -3.31 13.27 -63.84
CA LEU A 498 -2.10 13.15 -63.03
C LEU A 498 -2.39 13.32 -61.54
N LEU A 499 -3.22 14.29 -61.17
CA LEU A 499 -3.62 14.51 -59.77
C LEU A 499 -4.39 13.32 -59.19
N VAL A 500 -5.31 12.72 -59.95
CA VAL A 500 -6.03 11.49 -59.52
C VAL A 500 -5.08 10.31 -59.39
N SER A 501 -4.16 10.14 -60.36
CA SER A 501 -3.15 9.07 -60.28
C SER A 501 -2.24 9.26 -59.05
N GLU A 502 -1.88 10.49 -58.73
CA GLU A 502 -1.09 10.83 -57.54
C GLU A 502 -1.91 10.63 -56.25
N PHE A 503 -3.19 10.98 -56.25
CA PHE A 503 -4.11 10.68 -55.15
C PHE A 503 -4.15 9.18 -54.86
N ASP A 504 -4.37 8.36 -55.88
CA ASP A 504 -4.41 6.89 -55.74
C ASP A 504 -3.07 6.35 -55.25
N ARG A 505 -1.95 6.86 -55.78
CA ARG A 505 -0.59 6.49 -55.33
C ARG A 505 -0.36 6.80 -53.86
N VAL A 506 -0.77 7.99 -53.41
CA VAL A 506 -0.62 8.39 -52.00
C VAL A 506 -1.56 7.56 -51.11
N LYS A 507 -2.79 7.28 -51.56
CA LYS A 507 -3.81 6.53 -50.82
C LYS A 507 -3.39 5.09 -50.53
N LEU A 508 -2.53 4.49 -51.36
CA LEU A 508 -1.94 3.17 -51.07
C LEU A 508 -1.18 3.12 -49.73
N ASN A 509 -0.74 4.27 -49.20
CA ASN A 509 -0.05 4.36 -47.91
C ASN A 509 -1.00 4.66 -46.73
N LEU A 510 -2.31 4.79 -46.98
CA LEU A 510 -3.32 5.01 -45.95
C LEU A 510 -4.00 3.67 -45.61
N ASP A 511 -4.12 3.38 -44.32
CA ASP A 511 -4.88 2.24 -43.82
C ASP A 511 -6.36 2.34 -44.25
N PRO A 512 -6.95 1.27 -44.82
CA PRO A 512 -8.35 1.27 -45.21
C PRO A 512 -9.34 1.65 -44.10
N TYR A 513 -9.07 1.29 -42.84
CA TYR A 513 -9.91 1.69 -41.71
C TYR A 513 -9.84 3.20 -41.46
N ASN A 514 -8.68 3.83 -41.65
CA ASN A 514 -8.54 5.28 -41.54
C ASN A 514 -9.30 6.01 -42.67
N TRP A 515 -9.39 5.40 -43.85
CA TRP A 515 -10.24 5.89 -44.93
C TRP A 515 -11.73 5.84 -44.58
N GLU A 516 -12.18 4.76 -43.93
CA GLU A 516 -13.56 4.66 -43.42
C GLU A 516 -13.86 5.72 -42.34
N VAL A 517 -12.87 6.05 -41.49
CA VAL A 517 -13.02 7.14 -40.51
C VAL A 517 -13.21 8.50 -41.19
N ILE A 518 -12.40 8.80 -42.21
CA ILE A 518 -12.47 10.08 -42.95
C ILE A 518 -13.80 10.19 -43.71
N THR A 519 -14.16 9.15 -44.46
CA THR A 519 -15.38 9.15 -45.29
C THR A 519 -16.67 9.08 -44.46
N GLY A 520 -16.62 8.44 -43.28
CA GLY A 520 -17.73 8.36 -42.33
C GLY A 520 -17.82 9.52 -41.32
N TRP A 521 -16.97 10.55 -41.44
CA TRP A 521 -16.93 11.65 -40.47
C TRP A 521 -18.25 12.42 -40.38
N ASP A 522 -18.87 12.75 -41.52
CA ASP A 522 -20.13 13.48 -41.55
C ASP A 522 -21.27 12.67 -40.91
N ASP A 523 -21.30 11.35 -41.12
CA ASP A 523 -22.26 10.46 -40.46
C ASP A 523 -22.07 10.45 -38.95
N LYS A 524 -20.82 10.38 -38.48
CA LYS A 524 -20.49 10.48 -37.05
C LYS A 524 -20.95 11.82 -36.48
N VAL A 525 -20.65 12.95 -37.14
CA VAL A 525 -21.08 14.28 -36.70
C VAL A 525 -22.62 14.37 -36.64
N ASN A 526 -23.30 13.88 -37.67
CA ASN A 526 -24.77 13.90 -37.73
C ASN A 526 -25.40 13.05 -36.63
N LYS A 527 -24.79 11.90 -36.28
CA LYS A 527 -25.26 11.03 -35.19
C LYS A 527 -25.35 11.75 -33.84
N TYR A 528 -24.40 12.64 -33.54
CA TYR A 528 -24.39 13.44 -32.31
C TYR A 528 -25.17 14.76 -32.42
N LYS A 529 -25.44 15.26 -33.63
CA LYS A 529 -26.34 16.41 -33.87
C LYS A 529 -27.81 16.04 -33.82
N ASN A 530 -28.16 14.81 -34.22
CA ASN A 530 -29.54 14.33 -34.17
C ASN A 530 -30.11 14.43 -32.75
N PRO A 531 -31.40 14.77 -32.55
CA PRO A 531 -31.97 14.98 -31.21
C PRO A 531 -31.84 13.77 -30.29
N ILE A 532 -31.83 12.56 -30.86
CA ILE A 532 -31.75 11.30 -30.12
C ILE A 532 -30.58 10.48 -30.66
N TYR A 533 -29.75 10.00 -29.74
CA TYR A 533 -28.73 9.00 -29.99
C TYR A 533 -29.18 7.64 -29.47
N SER A 534 -29.24 6.64 -30.37
CA SER A 534 -29.55 5.25 -30.04
C SER A 534 -28.29 4.38 -30.02
N PHE A 535 -28.13 3.56 -28.98
CA PHE A 535 -27.12 2.51 -28.93
C PHE A 535 -27.61 1.30 -28.14
N LYS A 536 -26.97 0.14 -28.32
CA LYS A 536 -27.34 -1.10 -27.63
C LYS A 536 -26.42 -1.38 -26.44
N VAL A 537 -27.01 -1.75 -25.31
CA VAL A 537 -26.30 -2.27 -24.13
C VAL A 537 -26.94 -3.58 -23.72
N ARG A 538 -26.20 -4.70 -23.81
CA ARG A 538 -26.70 -6.05 -23.49
C ARG A 538 -28.06 -6.32 -24.16
N ASP A 539 -28.12 -6.08 -25.48
CA ASP A 539 -29.30 -6.22 -26.35
C ASP A 539 -30.50 -5.29 -26.08
N LYS A 540 -30.39 -4.36 -25.13
CA LYS A 540 -31.39 -3.31 -24.90
C LYS A 540 -31.00 -2.04 -25.66
N GLU A 541 -31.93 -1.48 -26.44
CA GLU A 541 -31.77 -0.17 -27.06
C GLU A 541 -31.92 0.93 -26.00
N ILE A 542 -30.90 1.77 -25.86
CA ILE A 542 -30.91 2.96 -25.01
C ILE A 542 -30.98 4.17 -25.94
N LYS A 543 -31.94 5.06 -25.65
CA LYS A 543 -32.15 6.33 -26.36
C LYS A 543 -31.80 7.48 -25.43
N ILE A 544 -30.89 8.35 -25.86
CA ILE A 544 -30.43 9.50 -25.07
C ILE A 544 -30.61 10.78 -25.89
N GLU A 545 -31.15 11.81 -25.26
CA GLU A 545 -31.17 13.16 -25.83
C GLU A 545 -29.75 13.70 -25.94
N THR A 546 -29.37 14.18 -27.12
CA THR A 546 -28.01 14.68 -27.39
C THR A 546 -27.79 16.12 -26.94
N HIS A 547 -28.86 16.83 -26.61
CA HIS A 547 -28.83 18.23 -26.20
C HIS A 547 -29.50 18.43 -24.84
N THR A 548 -29.24 19.57 -24.22
CA THR A 548 -29.93 20.05 -23.01
C THR A 548 -30.30 21.50 -23.24
N GLU A 549 -31.57 21.84 -23.01
CA GLU A 549 -32.05 23.21 -23.17
C GLU A 549 -31.63 24.07 -21.96
N SER A 550 -31.02 25.23 -22.24
CA SER A 550 -30.68 26.23 -21.23
C SER A 550 -31.86 27.17 -20.93
N LEU A 551 -31.77 27.96 -19.86
CA LEU A 551 -32.75 29.00 -19.54
C LEU A 551 -32.92 30.06 -20.66
N SER A 552 -31.90 30.23 -21.52
CA SER A 552 -31.96 31.11 -22.69
C SER A 552 -32.45 30.38 -23.96
N HIS A 553 -33.02 29.18 -23.82
CA HIS A 553 -33.53 28.33 -24.91
C HIS A 553 -32.47 27.87 -25.92
N LEU A 554 -31.18 28.00 -25.58
CA LEU A 554 -30.10 27.43 -26.38
C LEU A 554 -30.04 25.92 -26.15
N GLN A 555 -29.94 25.15 -27.23
CA GLN A 555 -29.73 23.71 -27.23
C GLN A 555 -28.24 23.43 -27.05
N ILE A 556 -27.82 23.14 -25.82
CA ILE A 556 -26.44 22.86 -25.48
C ILE A 556 -26.13 21.39 -25.79
N PRO A 557 -25.16 21.09 -26.67
CA PRO A 557 -24.83 19.70 -26.99
C PRO A 557 -24.13 19.03 -25.80
N LYS A 558 -24.56 17.80 -25.48
CA LYS A 558 -23.88 16.97 -24.47
C LYS A 558 -22.49 16.54 -24.93
N VAL A 559 -22.30 16.28 -26.22
CA VAL A 559 -20.99 16.00 -26.81
C VAL A 559 -20.79 16.95 -27.99
N ALA A 560 -19.76 17.80 -27.90
CA ALA A 560 -19.39 18.72 -28.97
C ALA A 560 -18.30 18.09 -29.85
N LEU A 561 -18.47 18.14 -31.17
CA LEU A 561 -17.46 17.67 -32.13
C LEU A 561 -16.67 18.85 -32.72
N PRO A 562 -15.39 18.63 -33.09
CA PRO A 562 -14.59 19.66 -33.74
C PRO A 562 -15.15 19.99 -35.13
N LYS A 563 -14.88 21.22 -35.59
CA LYS A 563 -15.29 21.73 -36.90
C LYS A 563 -14.17 21.59 -37.95
N TYR A 564 -13.33 20.55 -37.82
CA TYR A 564 -12.23 20.30 -38.74
C TYR A 564 -12.74 19.97 -40.14
N GLN A 565 -11.99 20.42 -41.14
CA GLN A 565 -12.25 20.09 -42.55
C GLN A 565 -11.10 19.27 -43.15
N ALA A 566 -9.87 19.49 -42.70
CA ALA A 566 -8.71 18.78 -43.19
C ALA A 566 -8.73 17.34 -42.70
N TRP A 567 -8.48 16.39 -43.60
CA TRP A 567 -8.52 14.97 -43.25
C TRP A 567 -7.42 14.56 -42.27
N GLY A 568 -6.28 15.25 -42.27
CA GLY A 568 -5.24 15.05 -41.26
C GLY A 568 -5.74 15.36 -39.84
N ASP A 569 -6.37 16.53 -39.66
CA ASP A 569 -6.89 16.95 -38.35
C ASP A 569 -8.02 16.03 -37.84
N ILE A 570 -8.94 15.64 -38.72
CA ILE A 570 -10.02 14.69 -38.41
C ILE A 570 -9.42 13.37 -37.94
N LEU A 571 -8.47 12.83 -38.70
CA LEU A 571 -7.85 11.55 -38.39
C LEU A 571 -7.04 11.61 -37.09
N LYS A 572 -6.26 12.69 -36.88
CA LYS A 572 -5.49 12.90 -35.65
C LYS A 572 -6.40 12.87 -34.44
N TRP A 573 -7.49 13.63 -34.49
CA TRP A 573 -8.45 13.72 -33.40
C TRP A 573 -9.12 12.36 -33.10
N CYS A 574 -9.54 11.62 -34.14
CA CYS A 574 -10.14 10.30 -33.95
C CYS A 574 -9.16 9.23 -33.41
N LEU A 575 -7.88 9.31 -33.77
CA LEU A 575 -6.88 8.33 -33.31
C LEU A 575 -6.34 8.64 -31.91
N GLN A 576 -6.35 9.90 -31.48
CA GLN A 576 -5.73 10.34 -30.23
C GLN A 576 -6.72 10.61 -29.10
N GLU A 577 -7.90 11.16 -29.42
CA GLU A 577 -8.88 11.56 -28.39
C GLU A 577 -10.25 10.90 -28.55
N ASN A 578 -10.79 10.97 -29.78
CA ASN A 578 -12.11 10.54 -30.19
C ASN A 578 -13.27 11.03 -29.30
N VAL A 579 -14.50 10.67 -29.67
CA VAL A 579 -15.68 10.85 -28.83
C VAL A 579 -15.65 9.90 -27.62
N PRO A 580 -16.34 10.24 -26.51
CA PRO A 580 -16.52 9.31 -25.40
C PRO A 580 -17.13 7.99 -25.89
N GLY A 581 -16.66 6.87 -25.38
CA GLY A 581 -17.14 5.52 -25.73
C GLY A 581 -16.47 4.87 -26.94
N GLU A 582 -15.50 5.53 -27.58
CA GLU A 582 -14.70 4.95 -28.66
C GLU A 582 -13.21 4.98 -28.34
N PHE A 583 -12.47 4.00 -28.87
CA PHE A 583 -11.01 3.92 -28.71
C PHE A 583 -10.32 5.21 -29.21
N PRO A 584 -9.29 5.74 -28.50
CA PRO A 584 -8.63 5.19 -27.29
C PRO A 584 -9.28 5.59 -25.95
N TYR A 585 -10.57 5.95 -25.95
CA TYR A 585 -11.37 6.27 -24.76
C TYR A 585 -10.87 7.46 -23.93
N THR A 586 -10.01 8.30 -24.50
CA THR A 586 -9.39 9.47 -23.85
C THR A 586 -10.44 10.36 -23.18
N SER A 587 -11.53 10.65 -23.88
CA SER A 587 -12.63 11.53 -23.44
C SER A 587 -13.73 10.83 -22.61
N GLY A 588 -13.64 9.52 -22.39
CA GLY A 588 -14.57 8.76 -21.57
C GLY A 588 -14.90 7.36 -22.12
N LEU A 589 -15.46 6.50 -21.26
CA LEU A 589 -15.70 5.09 -21.57
C LEU A 589 -17.06 4.80 -22.24
N TYR A 590 -18.01 5.72 -22.11
CA TYR A 590 -19.37 5.55 -22.59
C TYR A 590 -19.75 6.75 -23.47
N PRO A 591 -20.61 6.56 -24.48
CA PRO A 591 -21.04 7.65 -25.36
C PRO A 591 -21.63 8.85 -24.63
N PHE A 592 -22.32 8.60 -23.51
CA PHE A 592 -22.87 9.61 -22.61
C PHE A 592 -22.77 9.12 -21.16
N LYS A 593 -22.78 10.06 -20.21
CA LYS A 593 -22.89 9.81 -18.76
C LYS A 593 -24.23 9.13 -18.43
N ARG A 594 -24.27 8.37 -17.34
CA ARG A 594 -25.49 7.68 -16.89
C ARG A 594 -26.53 8.68 -16.42
N THR A 595 -27.77 8.49 -16.83
CA THR A 595 -28.93 9.23 -16.30
C THR A 595 -29.44 8.54 -15.02
N GLY A 596 -29.54 9.26 -13.90
CA GLY A 596 -30.13 8.75 -12.65
C GLY A 596 -29.16 8.04 -11.69
N GLU A 597 -27.88 7.91 -12.04
CA GLU A 597 -26.83 7.40 -11.16
C GLU A 597 -25.66 8.40 -11.17
N ASP A 598 -25.74 9.41 -10.30
CA ASP A 598 -24.67 10.39 -10.15
C ASP A 598 -23.37 9.69 -9.66
N PRO A 599 -22.17 10.18 -10.03
CA PRO A 599 -20.90 9.55 -9.65
C PRO A 599 -20.60 9.68 -8.15
N ALA A 600 -21.42 10.41 -7.40
CA ALA A 600 -21.26 10.65 -5.98
C ALA A 600 -21.16 9.35 -5.19
N ARG A 601 -20.07 9.25 -4.42
CA ARG A 601 -19.82 8.16 -3.49
C ARG A 601 -19.13 8.74 -2.26
N MET A 602 -19.88 8.86 -1.16
CA MET A 602 -19.36 9.42 0.08
C MET A 602 -18.72 8.33 0.93
N PHE A 603 -17.55 8.68 1.48
CA PHE A 603 -16.80 7.87 2.42
C PHE A 603 -17.44 8.01 3.80
N ALA A 604 -17.72 6.89 4.47
CA ALA A 604 -18.26 6.88 5.82
C ALA A 604 -17.74 5.66 6.60
N GLY A 605 -17.47 5.90 7.88
CA GLY A 605 -17.05 4.90 8.84
C GLY A 605 -16.66 5.57 10.16
N GLU A 606 -17.41 5.29 11.21
CA GLU A 606 -17.16 5.79 12.57
C GLU A 606 -17.86 4.89 13.59
N GLY A 607 -17.19 4.64 14.72
CA GLY A 607 -17.73 3.86 15.83
C GLY A 607 -18.00 2.39 15.47
N GLY A 608 -19.11 1.86 15.98
CA GLY A 608 -19.58 0.50 15.69
C GLY A 608 -20.34 0.39 14.37
N PRO A 609 -20.66 -0.85 13.93
CA PRO A 609 -21.38 -1.10 12.68
C PRO A 609 -22.75 -0.41 12.61
N GLU A 610 -23.47 -0.27 13.73
CA GLU A 610 -24.79 0.37 13.79
C GLU A 610 -24.73 1.89 13.56
N ARG A 611 -23.71 2.56 14.11
CA ARG A 611 -23.52 4.01 13.90
C ARG A 611 -23.18 4.30 12.45
N THR A 612 -22.29 3.50 11.87
CA THR A 612 -21.95 3.63 10.44
C THR A 612 -23.12 3.26 9.54
N ASN A 613 -23.93 2.25 9.88
CA ASN A 613 -25.17 1.92 9.18
C ASN A 613 -26.14 3.12 9.14
N ARG A 614 -26.35 3.79 10.29
CA ARG A 614 -27.15 5.01 10.38
C ARG A 614 -26.62 6.11 9.45
N ARG A 615 -25.30 6.32 9.41
CA ARG A 615 -24.69 7.29 8.49
C ARG A 615 -24.92 6.91 7.03
N PHE A 616 -24.82 5.63 6.65
CA PHE A 616 -25.13 5.18 5.29
C PHE A 616 -26.57 5.46 4.88
N HIS A 617 -27.54 5.22 5.77
CA HIS A 617 -28.95 5.54 5.51
C HIS A 617 -29.16 7.06 5.36
N TYR A 618 -28.49 7.87 6.19
CA TYR A 618 -28.52 9.32 6.09
C TYR A 618 -27.98 9.86 4.76
N VAL A 619 -26.74 9.50 4.38
CA VAL A 619 -26.10 10.04 3.16
C VAL A 619 -26.72 9.51 1.87
N SER A 620 -27.43 8.39 1.94
CA SER A 620 -28.12 7.80 0.79
C SER A 620 -29.63 8.08 0.77
N ALA A 621 -30.15 8.84 1.74
CA ALA A 621 -31.56 9.19 1.82
C ALA A 621 -32.03 9.92 0.56
N GLY A 622 -33.19 9.52 0.02
CA GLY A 622 -33.76 10.11 -1.20
C GLY A 622 -33.02 9.81 -2.51
N LEU A 623 -31.85 9.17 -2.48
CA LEU A 623 -31.12 8.78 -3.69
C LEU A 623 -31.65 7.46 -4.27
N PRO A 624 -31.89 7.38 -5.60
CA PRO A 624 -32.39 6.17 -6.26
C PRO A 624 -31.34 5.05 -6.33
N ALA A 625 -30.05 5.39 -6.39
CA ALA A 625 -28.94 4.44 -6.35
C ALA A 625 -28.21 4.52 -5.00
N LYS A 626 -27.92 3.37 -4.39
CA LYS A 626 -27.21 3.27 -3.11
C LYS A 626 -25.73 2.95 -3.36
N ARG A 627 -24.87 3.97 -3.33
CA ARG A 627 -23.43 3.86 -3.59
C ARG A 627 -22.65 4.13 -2.30
N LEU A 628 -22.37 3.07 -1.54
CA LEU A 628 -21.73 3.16 -0.23
C LEU A 628 -20.21 3.08 -0.34
N SER A 629 -19.48 3.78 0.53
CA SER A 629 -18.03 3.63 0.65
C SER A 629 -17.63 3.54 2.12
N THR A 630 -17.08 2.39 2.50
CA THR A 630 -16.76 2.04 3.88
C THR A 630 -15.30 2.38 4.21
N ALA A 631 -15.13 3.11 5.31
CA ALA A 631 -13.85 3.37 5.97
C ALA A 631 -13.75 2.50 7.23
N PHE A 632 -12.69 1.71 7.37
CA PHE A 632 -12.50 0.85 8.55
C PHE A 632 -11.57 1.50 9.57
N ASP A 633 -11.76 1.19 10.85
CA ASP A 633 -10.86 1.66 11.91
C ASP A 633 -9.47 1.04 11.76
N SER A 634 -8.47 1.66 12.39
CA SER A 634 -7.08 1.20 12.28
C SER A 634 -6.89 -0.24 12.80
N VAL A 635 -7.68 -0.67 13.78
CA VAL A 635 -7.66 -2.06 14.30
C VAL A 635 -8.03 -3.06 13.18
N THR A 636 -9.14 -2.80 12.49
CA THR A 636 -9.62 -3.61 11.37
C THR A 636 -8.67 -3.53 10.17
N LEU A 637 -8.15 -2.33 9.85
CA LEU A 637 -7.22 -2.12 8.73
C LEU A 637 -5.97 -3.00 8.83
N TYR A 638 -5.53 -3.28 10.05
CA TYR A 638 -4.37 -4.12 10.35
C TYR A 638 -4.74 -5.57 10.68
N GLY A 639 -5.98 -6.01 10.45
CA GLY A 639 -6.39 -7.40 10.64
C GLY A 639 -6.39 -7.85 12.11
N ASN A 640 -6.54 -6.92 13.05
CA ASN A 640 -6.56 -7.22 14.47
C ASN A 640 -8.00 -7.22 15.01
N ASP A 641 -8.19 -7.88 16.14
CA ASP A 641 -9.44 -7.83 16.89
C ASP A 641 -9.44 -6.68 17.92
N PRO A 642 -10.62 -6.16 18.32
CA PRO A 642 -10.73 -5.19 19.42
C PRO A 642 -10.26 -5.80 20.75
N ASP A 643 -9.52 -5.04 21.55
CA ASP A 643 -8.91 -5.49 22.82
C ASP A 643 -8.96 -4.37 23.89
N LEU A 644 -8.92 -4.76 25.17
CA LEU A 644 -8.79 -3.87 26.33
C LEU A 644 -7.40 -3.25 26.48
N ARG A 645 -6.37 -3.81 25.82
CA ARG A 645 -5.01 -3.25 25.85
C ARG A 645 -5.06 -1.77 25.39
N PRO A 646 -4.56 -0.80 26.17
CA PRO A 646 -4.85 0.63 25.94
C PRO A 646 -4.50 1.15 24.55
N ASP A 647 -3.42 0.65 23.94
CA ASP A 647 -2.99 1.05 22.61
C ASP A 647 -3.86 0.51 21.47
N ILE A 648 -4.62 -0.57 21.69
CA ILE A 648 -5.69 -1.07 20.81
C ILE A 648 -7.01 -0.38 21.18
N TYR A 649 -7.36 -0.36 22.47
CA TYR A 649 -8.61 0.19 23.00
C TYR A 649 -8.86 1.64 22.59
N GLY A 650 -7.80 2.47 22.63
CA GLY A 650 -7.86 3.86 22.17
C GLY A 650 -8.19 4.02 20.68
N LYS A 651 -8.12 2.96 19.88
CA LYS A 651 -8.26 2.99 18.41
C LYS A 651 -9.52 2.32 17.89
N ILE A 652 -10.22 1.53 18.71
CA ILE A 652 -11.48 0.86 18.35
C ILE A 652 -12.51 1.91 17.92
N GLY A 653 -13.01 1.80 16.68
CA GLY A 653 -14.05 2.67 16.10
C GLY A 653 -13.62 4.12 15.84
N ASN A 654 -12.34 4.45 16.02
CA ASN A 654 -11.80 5.76 15.71
C ASN A 654 -11.31 5.81 14.26
N ALA A 655 -11.56 6.93 13.58
CA ALA A 655 -11.23 7.16 12.17
C ALA A 655 -11.83 6.15 11.16
N GLY A 656 -12.74 5.28 11.61
CA GLY A 656 -13.39 4.27 10.79
C GLY A 656 -14.32 3.38 11.59
N VAL A 657 -15.03 2.47 10.92
CA VAL A 657 -15.90 1.48 11.56
C VAL A 657 -15.10 0.27 12.05
N SER A 658 -15.38 -0.20 13.27
CA SER A 658 -14.76 -1.40 13.82
C SER A 658 -15.52 -2.66 13.37
N ILE A 659 -14.85 -3.58 12.66
CA ILE A 659 -15.44 -4.83 12.14
C ILE A 659 -14.50 -5.99 12.44
N CYS A 660 -14.91 -6.89 13.33
CA CYS A 660 -14.10 -8.06 13.68
C CYS A 660 -14.68 -9.40 13.19
N CYS A 661 -15.94 -9.42 12.73
CA CYS A 661 -16.60 -10.66 12.34
C CYS A 661 -17.73 -10.47 11.30
N LEU A 662 -18.29 -11.58 10.81
CA LEU A 662 -19.42 -11.58 9.87
C LEU A 662 -20.66 -10.85 10.40
N ASP A 663 -21.01 -11.01 11.67
CA ASP A 663 -22.21 -10.36 12.23
C ASP A 663 -22.08 -8.83 12.26
N ASP A 664 -20.85 -8.31 12.40
CA ASP A 664 -20.61 -6.88 12.27
C ASP A 664 -20.82 -6.39 10.83
N ALA A 665 -20.38 -7.15 9.83
CA ALA A 665 -20.67 -6.85 8.42
C ALA A 665 -22.17 -6.90 8.10
N LYS A 666 -22.91 -7.84 8.69
CA LYS A 666 -24.38 -7.93 8.58
C LYS A 666 -25.07 -6.69 9.15
N LYS A 667 -24.68 -6.26 10.35
CA LYS A 667 -25.21 -5.03 10.99
C LYS A 667 -24.88 -3.80 10.14
N LEU A 668 -23.63 -3.69 9.69
CA LEU A 668 -23.11 -2.56 8.90
C LEU A 668 -23.93 -2.32 7.63
N TYR A 669 -24.27 -3.37 6.90
CA TYR A 669 -25.00 -3.28 5.64
C TYR A 669 -26.50 -3.59 5.76
N SER A 670 -27.04 -3.66 6.98
CA SER A 670 -28.45 -3.94 7.20
C SER A 670 -29.36 -2.88 6.54
N GLY A 671 -30.47 -3.34 5.95
CA GLY A 671 -31.40 -2.51 5.20
C GLY A 671 -30.98 -2.18 3.76
N PHE A 672 -29.76 -2.53 3.34
CA PHE A 672 -29.30 -2.40 1.94
C PHE A 672 -29.23 -3.77 1.28
N ASN A 673 -30.06 -4.03 0.26
CA ASN A 673 -29.96 -5.27 -0.51
C ASN A 673 -28.67 -5.28 -1.36
N LEU A 674 -27.68 -6.06 -0.94
CA LEU A 674 -26.34 -6.12 -1.54
C LEU A 674 -26.31 -6.78 -2.94
N ALA A 675 -27.33 -7.58 -3.27
CA ALA A 675 -27.49 -8.19 -4.60
C ALA A 675 -28.28 -7.30 -5.57
N ASP A 676 -28.82 -6.17 -5.12
CA ASP A 676 -29.63 -5.27 -5.95
C ASP A 676 -28.78 -4.59 -7.03
N VAL A 677 -29.34 -4.46 -8.23
CA VAL A 677 -28.68 -3.80 -9.36
C VAL A 677 -28.46 -2.30 -9.13
N MET A 678 -29.09 -1.66 -8.16
CA MET A 678 -28.92 -0.24 -7.82
C MET A 678 -28.10 -0.02 -6.54
N THR A 679 -27.63 -1.09 -5.90
CA THR A 679 -26.75 -1.04 -4.74
C THR A 679 -25.32 -1.37 -5.15
N SER A 680 -24.33 -0.62 -4.65
CA SER A 680 -22.92 -1.01 -4.80
C SER A 680 -22.08 -0.50 -3.64
N VAL A 681 -21.27 -1.40 -3.06
CA VAL A 681 -20.45 -1.10 -1.89
C VAL A 681 -18.97 -1.06 -2.28
N SER A 682 -18.28 -0.01 -1.87
CA SER A 682 -16.81 0.09 -1.96
C SER A 682 -16.24 -0.08 -0.56
N MET A 683 -15.25 -0.95 -0.40
CA MET A 683 -14.57 -1.23 0.87
C MET A 683 -13.09 -0.86 0.77
N THR A 684 -12.66 0.13 1.55
CA THR A 684 -11.27 0.59 1.55
C THR A 684 -10.46 -0.20 2.57
N ILE A 685 -10.03 -1.38 2.14
CA ILE A 685 -9.27 -2.33 2.94
C ILE A 685 -8.18 -2.96 2.08
N ASN A 686 -6.98 -3.19 2.63
CA ASN A 686 -5.82 -3.70 1.90
C ASN A 686 -5.29 -4.99 2.53
N GLY A 687 -4.53 -4.92 3.62
CA GLY A 687 -3.90 -6.07 4.27
C GLY A 687 -4.83 -7.28 4.47
N PRO A 688 -5.94 -7.14 5.21
CA PRO A 688 -6.89 -8.22 5.42
C PRO A 688 -8.06 -8.21 4.41
N ALA A 689 -7.89 -7.59 3.24
CA ALA A 689 -8.97 -7.46 2.25
C ALA A 689 -9.68 -8.77 1.89
N PRO A 690 -9.00 -9.93 1.73
CA PRO A 690 -9.67 -11.20 1.48
C PRO A 690 -10.62 -11.61 2.61
N MET A 691 -10.28 -11.36 3.88
CA MET A 691 -11.14 -11.68 5.02
C MET A 691 -12.41 -10.82 5.03
N LEU A 692 -12.26 -9.50 4.87
CA LEU A 692 -13.38 -8.57 4.82
C LEU A 692 -14.28 -8.84 3.60
N LEU A 693 -13.70 -9.25 2.46
CA LEU A 693 -14.46 -9.71 1.31
C LEU A 693 -15.23 -11.00 1.61
N GLY A 694 -14.65 -11.94 2.37
CA GLY A 694 -15.33 -13.13 2.86
C GLY A 694 -16.53 -12.80 3.77
N PHE A 695 -16.37 -11.85 4.70
CA PHE A 695 -17.48 -11.35 5.51
C PHE A 695 -18.57 -10.70 4.65
N PHE A 696 -18.18 -9.84 3.71
CA PHE A 696 -19.12 -9.15 2.82
C PHE A 696 -19.92 -10.11 1.93
N MET A 697 -19.26 -11.10 1.31
CA MET A 697 -19.92 -12.08 0.46
C MET A 697 -20.90 -12.94 1.25
N ASN A 698 -20.51 -13.41 2.45
CA ASN A 698 -21.41 -14.15 3.33
C ASN A 698 -22.60 -13.29 3.82
N ALA A 699 -22.37 -12.02 4.14
CA ALA A 699 -23.46 -11.11 4.51
C ALA A 699 -24.47 -10.92 3.36
N ALA A 700 -23.99 -10.79 2.12
CA ALA A 700 -24.86 -10.71 0.94
C ALA A 700 -25.66 -12.00 0.70
N ILE A 701 -25.02 -13.16 0.86
CA ILE A 701 -25.67 -14.49 0.74
C ILE A 701 -26.78 -14.62 1.80
N ASP A 702 -26.46 -14.29 3.06
CA ASP A 702 -27.42 -14.39 4.16
C ASP A 702 -28.62 -13.45 3.96
N GLN A 703 -28.43 -12.25 3.40
CA GLN A 703 -29.55 -11.38 3.01
C GLN A 703 -30.50 -12.06 2.01
N GLN A 704 -29.98 -12.77 1.01
CA GLN A 704 -30.83 -13.48 0.05
C GLN A 704 -31.49 -14.73 0.66
N CYS A 705 -30.82 -15.39 1.62
CA CYS A 705 -31.44 -16.42 2.43
C CYS A 705 -32.61 -15.86 3.26
N GLU A 706 -32.47 -14.67 3.87
CA GLU A 706 -33.58 -14.02 4.58
C GLU A 706 -34.76 -13.69 3.68
N ILE A 707 -34.50 -13.20 2.47
CA ILE A 707 -35.54 -12.94 1.47
C ILE A 707 -36.27 -14.25 1.13
N TYR A 708 -35.54 -15.31 0.84
CA TYR A 708 -36.12 -16.63 0.58
C TYR A 708 -36.96 -17.14 1.76
N ILE A 709 -36.47 -17.00 3.00
CA ILE A 709 -37.17 -17.42 4.21
C ILE A 709 -38.52 -16.70 4.34
N LYS A 710 -38.54 -15.37 4.10
CA LYS A 710 -39.76 -14.55 4.14
C LYS A 710 -40.73 -14.90 3.00
N GLU A 711 -40.23 -15.06 1.78
CA GLU A 711 -41.05 -15.40 0.61
C GLU A 711 -41.72 -16.79 0.74
N ASN A 712 -41.11 -17.71 1.49
CA ASN A 712 -41.62 -19.07 1.70
C ASN A 712 -42.29 -19.29 3.07
N GLY A 713 -42.44 -18.25 3.90
CA GLY A 713 -43.12 -18.35 5.20
C GLY A 713 -42.38 -19.22 6.24
N LEU A 714 -41.05 -19.29 6.16
CA LEU A 714 -40.19 -20.16 6.98
C LEU A 714 -39.67 -19.47 8.26
N GLU A 715 -40.13 -18.27 8.60
CA GLU A 715 -39.58 -17.45 9.69
C GLU A 715 -39.68 -18.15 11.04
N LYS A 716 -40.84 -18.78 11.34
CA LYS A 716 -41.06 -19.48 12.61
C LYS A 716 -40.18 -20.72 12.76
N GLU A 717 -39.99 -21.47 11.67
CA GLU A 717 -39.11 -22.64 11.67
C GLU A 717 -37.65 -22.21 11.85
N THR A 718 -37.24 -21.17 11.13
CA THR A 718 -35.91 -20.58 11.21
C THR A 718 -35.62 -20.10 12.63
N GLU A 719 -36.49 -19.31 13.24
CA GLU A 719 -36.30 -18.80 14.60
C GLU A 719 -36.22 -19.94 15.61
N ALA A 720 -37.03 -21.00 15.45
CA ALA A 720 -36.95 -22.19 16.31
C ALA A 720 -35.58 -22.91 16.18
N LYS A 721 -35.02 -23.02 14.97
CA LYS A 721 -33.68 -23.57 14.74
C LYS A 721 -32.61 -22.71 15.40
N ILE A 722 -32.67 -21.38 15.22
CA ILE A 722 -31.69 -20.45 15.80
C ILE A 722 -31.74 -20.48 17.33
N ALA A 723 -32.94 -20.43 17.91
CA ALA A 723 -33.13 -20.53 19.36
C ALA A 723 -32.59 -21.85 19.92
N LYS A 724 -32.74 -22.96 19.18
CA LYS A 724 -32.14 -24.25 19.55
C LYS A 724 -30.61 -24.19 19.52
N ILE A 725 -30.01 -23.66 18.45
CA ILE A 725 -28.55 -23.53 18.30
C ILE A 725 -27.97 -22.72 19.47
N TYR A 726 -28.54 -21.55 19.77
CA TYR A 726 -28.03 -20.69 20.83
C TYR A 726 -28.28 -21.24 22.24
N LYS A 727 -29.37 -21.99 22.43
CA LYS A 727 -29.59 -22.74 23.68
C LYS A 727 -28.54 -23.83 23.89
N GLU A 728 -28.13 -24.52 22.82
CA GLU A 728 -27.07 -25.54 22.87
C GLU A 728 -25.68 -24.93 23.10
N LYS A 729 -25.39 -23.78 22.49
CA LYS A 729 -24.12 -23.05 22.69
C LYS A 729 -23.99 -22.39 24.07
N GLY A 730 -25.09 -22.15 24.77
CA GLY A 730 -25.08 -21.56 26.13
C GLY A 730 -24.63 -20.10 26.17
N VAL A 731 -24.74 -19.39 25.06
CA VAL A 731 -24.33 -17.98 24.89
C VAL A 731 -25.49 -17.15 24.33
N GLU A 732 -25.41 -15.83 24.45
CA GLU A 732 -26.46 -14.96 23.94
C GLU A 732 -26.38 -14.79 22.42
N ARG A 733 -27.54 -14.73 21.77
CA ARG A 733 -27.62 -14.44 20.34
C ARG A 733 -27.25 -12.99 20.06
N PRO A 734 -26.35 -12.70 19.09
CA PRO A 734 -26.05 -11.35 18.65
C PRO A 734 -27.31 -10.58 18.19
N LYS A 735 -27.34 -9.28 18.44
CA LYS A 735 -28.44 -8.37 18.09
C LYS A 735 -27.90 -7.06 17.52
N TYR A 736 -28.76 -6.31 16.85
CA TYR A 736 -28.49 -4.94 16.47
C TYR A 736 -28.64 -4.03 17.69
N ASN A 737 -27.63 -3.24 18.02
CA ASN A 737 -27.67 -2.36 19.19
C ASN A 737 -28.30 -1.00 18.85
N GLY A 738 -29.36 -0.64 19.57
CA GLY A 738 -30.09 0.61 19.39
C GLY A 738 -31.23 0.55 18.36
N GLU A 739 -31.78 1.71 18.01
CA GLU A 739 -32.89 1.83 17.07
C GLU A 739 -32.43 1.74 15.61
N LEU A 740 -33.25 1.09 14.77
CA LEU A 740 -33.03 1.05 13.33
C LEU A 740 -33.18 2.46 12.74
N PRO A 741 -32.23 2.90 11.89
CA PRO A 741 -32.33 4.21 11.26
C PRO A 741 -33.50 4.28 10.27
N GLU A 742 -33.97 5.49 10.00
CA GLU A 742 -35.01 5.72 9.00
C GLU A 742 -34.60 5.13 7.63
N GLY A 743 -35.51 4.38 7.00
CA GLY A 743 -35.25 3.69 5.74
C GLY A 743 -34.68 2.27 5.88
N ASN A 744 -34.26 1.83 7.07
CA ASN A 744 -33.82 0.46 7.31
C ASN A 744 -35.02 -0.48 7.53
N ASN A 745 -35.16 -1.51 6.68
CA ASN A 745 -36.25 -2.49 6.72
C ASN A 745 -35.92 -3.78 7.50
N GLY A 746 -34.78 -3.81 8.20
CA GLY A 746 -34.31 -4.97 8.97
C GLY A 746 -33.72 -6.13 8.16
N LEU A 747 -33.55 -5.97 6.83
CA LEU A 747 -32.85 -6.97 6.01
C LEU A 747 -31.40 -7.15 6.47
N GLY A 748 -30.96 -8.39 6.63
CA GLY A 748 -29.62 -8.77 7.11
C GLY A 748 -29.53 -8.99 8.62
N LEU A 749 -30.64 -8.82 9.37
CA LEU A 749 -30.66 -8.96 10.82
C LEU A 749 -31.30 -10.27 11.31
N MET A 750 -32.10 -10.95 10.49
CA MET A 750 -32.79 -12.18 10.87
C MET A 750 -31.81 -13.35 11.06
N LEU A 751 -30.66 -13.34 10.40
CA LEU A 751 -29.62 -14.38 10.54
C LEU A 751 -28.42 -13.91 11.36
N LEU A 752 -28.55 -12.94 12.26
CA LEU A 752 -27.46 -12.62 13.20
C LEU A 752 -27.14 -13.84 14.07
N GLY A 753 -25.86 -14.21 14.09
CA GLY A 753 -25.32 -15.33 14.87
C GLY A 753 -25.30 -16.69 14.17
N VAL A 754 -25.91 -16.81 13.00
CA VAL A 754 -25.98 -18.04 12.20
C VAL A 754 -25.79 -17.73 10.73
N THR A 755 -25.64 -18.74 9.88
CA THR A 755 -25.55 -18.57 8.42
C THR A 755 -26.66 -19.35 7.72
N GLY A 756 -26.96 -18.97 6.48
CA GLY A 756 -28.05 -19.58 5.70
C GLY A 756 -27.97 -21.11 5.59
N ASP A 757 -26.77 -21.67 5.50
CA ASP A 757 -26.49 -23.12 5.45
C ASP A 757 -26.84 -23.86 6.75
N GLN A 758 -26.97 -23.16 7.88
CA GLN A 758 -27.37 -23.76 9.15
C GLN A 758 -28.89 -23.85 9.31
N VAL A 759 -29.65 -23.03 8.56
CA VAL A 759 -31.10 -22.90 8.74
C VAL A 759 -31.93 -23.36 7.53
N LEU A 760 -31.33 -23.34 6.34
CA LEU A 760 -31.94 -23.80 5.08
C LEU A 760 -31.40 -25.17 4.64
N PRO A 761 -32.14 -25.90 3.78
CA PRO A 761 -31.61 -27.11 3.12
C PRO A 761 -30.38 -26.79 2.26
N ALA A 762 -29.42 -27.72 2.21
CA ALA A 762 -28.12 -27.52 1.53
C ALA A 762 -28.25 -27.15 0.04
N GLU A 763 -29.18 -27.78 -0.69
CA GLU A 763 -29.41 -27.49 -2.12
C GLU A 763 -29.92 -26.06 -2.34
N VAL A 764 -30.86 -25.62 -1.49
CA VAL A 764 -31.43 -24.26 -1.53
C VAL A 764 -30.35 -23.22 -1.25
N TYR A 765 -29.56 -23.44 -0.19
CA TYR A 765 -28.45 -22.54 0.14
C TYR A 765 -27.42 -22.47 -0.98
N ALA A 766 -27.04 -23.61 -1.57
CA ALA A 766 -26.05 -23.65 -2.65
C ALA A 766 -26.51 -22.89 -3.90
N GLU A 767 -27.79 -22.99 -4.25
CA GLU A 767 -28.37 -22.21 -5.35
C GLU A 767 -28.39 -20.71 -5.06
N ILE A 768 -28.81 -20.31 -3.85
CA ILE A 768 -28.78 -18.90 -3.41
C ILE A 768 -27.36 -18.37 -3.47
N LYS A 769 -26.39 -19.06 -2.82
CA LYS A 769 -24.97 -18.68 -2.81
C LYS A 769 -24.45 -18.42 -4.22
N LYS A 770 -24.66 -19.37 -5.14
CA LYS A 770 -24.21 -19.27 -6.53
C LYS A 770 -24.81 -18.06 -7.25
N ASN A 771 -26.11 -17.82 -7.08
CA ASN A 771 -26.79 -16.70 -7.74
C ASN A 771 -26.37 -15.35 -7.15
N THR A 772 -26.25 -15.26 -5.83
CA THR A 772 -25.89 -14.03 -5.12
C THR A 772 -24.49 -13.54 -5.50
N ILE A 773 -23.47 -14.38 -5.41
CA ILE A 773 -22.07 -13.97 -5.68
C ILE A 773 -21.88 -13.48 -7.12
N ALA A 774 -22.64 -14.04 -8.08
CA ALA A 774 -22.60 -13.59 -9.48
C ALA A 774 -23.28 -12.23 -9.70
N GLN A 775 -24.22 -11.84 -8.84
CA GLN A 775 -25.01 -10.61 -8.94
C GLN A 775 -24.40 -9.43 -8.19
N VAL A 776 -23.81 -9.70 -7.01
CA VAL A 776 -23.24 -8.71 -6.09
C VAL A 776 -22.36 -7.67 -6.79
N ARG A 777 -22.58 -6.40 -6.44
CA ARG A 777 -21.90 -5.23 -7.03
C ARG A 777 -21.04 -4.52 -6.00
N GLY A 778 -19.78 -4.28 -6.32
CA GLY A 778 -18.92 -3.55 -5.39
C GLY A 778 -17.46 -3.50 -5.79
N THR A 779 -16.63 -3.03 -4.87
CA THR A 779 -15.19 -2.86 -5.02
C THR A 779 -14.54 -3.16 -3.69
N VAL A 780 -13.50 -3.99 -3.70
CA VAL A 780 -12.53 -4.04 -2.61
C VAL A 780 -11.25 -3.36 -3.10
N GLN A 781 -10.61 -2.56 -2.24
CA GLN A 781 -9.45 -1.79 -2.66
C GLN A 781 -8.24 -2.68 -2.93
N ALA A 782 -7.73 -3.37 -1.91
CA ALA A 782 -6.84 -4.52 -2.02
C ALA A 782 -5.62 -4.38 -2.95
N ASP A 783 -5.11 -3.16 -3.13
CA ASP A 783 -3.89 -2.90 -3.89
C ASP A 783 -2.70 -2.96 -2.93
N ILE A 784 -2.01 -4.10 -2.95
CA ILE A 784 -0.88 -4.43 -2.09
C ILE A 784 0.39 -3.70 -2.52
N LEU A 785 0.54 -3.40 -3.82
CA LEU A 785 1.75 -2.77 -4.34
C LEU A 785 1.89 -1.34 -3.81
N LYS A 786 0.78 -0.58 -3.71
CA LYS A 786 0.82 0.75 -3.09
C LYS A 786 1.09 0.71 -1.59
N GLU A 787 0.85 -0.40 -0.90
CA GLU A 787 1.04 -0.51 0.55
C GLU A 787 2.51 -0.39 0.90
N ASP A 788 3.36 -1.15 0.23
CA ASP A 788 4.81 -1.10 0.45
C ASP A 788 5.44 0.17 -0.17
N GLN A 789 4.81 0.77 -1.19
CA GLN A 789 5.28 2.02 -1.79
C GLN A 789 4.98 3.26 -0.94
N ALA A 790 3.80 3.32 -0.29
CA ALA A 790 3.31 4.56 0.35
C ALA A 790 2.43 4.37 1.59
N GLN A 791 1.40 3.53 1.56
CA GLN A 791 0.33 3.54 2.58
C GLN A 791 0.71 2.80 3.88
N ASN A 792 1.65 1.86 3.80
CA ASN A 792 2.21 1.14 4.94
C ASN A 792 1.20 0.34 5.80
N THR A 793 0.07 -0.12 5.24
CA THR A 793 -0.89 -1.03 5.92
C THR A 793 -0.74 -2.49 5.48
N CYS A 794 0.41 -2.85 4.93
CA CYS A 794 0.73 -4.22 4.57
C CYS A 794 0.97 -5.05 5.84
N ILE A 795 0.07 -5.98 6.13
CA ILE A 795 0.22 -6.90 7.28
C ILE A 795 0.85 -8.22 6.87
N PHE A 796 0.71 -8.59 5.60
CA PHE A 796 1.34 -9.77 5.03
C PHE A 796 2.55 -9.43 4.15
N SER A 797 3.47 -10.37 3.92
CA SER A 797 4.56 -10.20 2.95
C SER A 797 3.96 -9.91 1.57
N THR A 798 4.62 -9.05 0.79
CA THR A 798 4.09 -8.60 -0.50
C THR A 798 3.75 -9.78 -1.42
N GLU A 799 4.60 -10.82 -1.43
CA GLU A 799 4.38 -12.04 -2.20
C GLU A 799 3.13 -12.80 -1.74
N PHE A 800 2.98 -13.04 -0.43
CA PHE A 800 1.84 -13.75 0.12
C PHE A 800 0.53 -12.98 -0.09
N ALA A 801 0.56 -11.67 0.08
CA ALA A 801 -0.58 -10.80 -0.18
C ALA A 801 -0.98 -10.78 -1.66
N LEU A 802 -0.01 -10.73 -2.60
CA LEU A 802 -0.30 -10.88 -4.03
C LEU A 802 -0.86 -12.27 -4.36
N ARG A 803 -0.39 -13.33 -3.69
CA ARG A 803 -0.97 -14.67 -3.79
C ARG A 803 -2.45 -14.67 -3.40
N LEU A 804 -2.79 -14.15 -2.22
CA LEU A 804 -4.18 -14.02 -1.76
C LEU A 804 -5.05 -13.26 -2.78
N MET A 805 -4.54 -12.17 -3.36
CA MET A 805 -5.27 -11.42 -4.38
C MET A 805 -5.44 -12.17 -5.70
N GLY A 806 -4.48 -13.02 -6.06
CA GLY A 806 -4.64 -13.96 -7.18
C GLY A 806 -5.71 -15.01 -6.89
N ASP A 807 -5.77 -15.54 -5.67
CA ASP A 807 -6.75 -16.55 -5.27
C ASP A 807 -8.18 -15.99 -5.29
N VAL A 808 -8.37 -14.74 -4.84
CA VAL A 808 -9.64 -14.00 -4.98
C VAL A 808 -10.04 -13.88 -6.45
N GLN A 809 -9.11 -13.49 -7.32
CA GLN A 809 -9.40 -13.29 -8.74
C GLN A 809 -9.70 -14.61 -9.47
N GLU A 810 -9.00 -15.69 -9.12
CA GLU A 810 -9.28 -17.05 -9.60
C GLU A 810 -10.69 -17.48 -9.21
N TYR A 811 -11.04 -17.36 -7.92
CA TYR A 811 -12.37 -17.66 -7.40
C TYR A 811 -13.46 -16.86 -8.14
N PHE A 812 -13.20 -15.58 -8.44
CA PHE A 812 -14.13 -14.72 -9.19
C PHE A 812 -14.36 -15.24 -10.61
N ILE A 813 -13.32 -15.72 -11.28
CA ILE A 813 -13.43 -16.28 -12.64
C ILE A 813 -14.25 -17.57 -12.61
N GLU A 814 -13.92 -18.49 -11.71
CA GLU A 814 -14.57 -19.81 -11.60
C GLU A 814 -16.05 -19.69 -11.23
N ASN A 815 -16.37 -18.76 -10.33
CA ASN A 815 -17.73 -18.54 -9.82
C ASN A 815 -18.50 -17.43 -10.57
N ASN A 816 -17.99 -16.93 -11.70
CA ASN A 816 -18.62 -15.90 -12.52
C ASN A 816 -18.97 -14.59 -11.77
N VAL A 817 -18.13 -14.16 -10.84
CA VAL A 817 -18.23 -12.86 -10.15
C VAL A 817 -17.77 -11.75 -11.10
N ARG A 818 -18.71 -11.18 -11.87
CA ARG A 818 -18.44 -10.22 -12.95
C ARG A 818 -18.75 -8.76 -12.62
N ASN A 819 -19.38 -8.53 -11.48
CA ASN A 819 -19.94 -7.25 -11.08
C ASN A 819 -19.19 -6.63 -9.88
N PHE A 820 -18.18 -7.33 -9.36
CA PHE A 820 -17.35 -6.90 -8.25
C PHE A 820 -15.91 -6.72 -8.73
N TYR A 821 -15.31 -5.57 -8.41
CA TYR A 821 -13.90 -5.30 -8.70
C TYR A 821 -13.05 -5.89 -7.57
N SER A 822 -12.19 -6.85 -7.94
CA SER A 822 -11.30 -7.59 -7.02
C SER A 822 -10.14 -6.72 -6.52
N VAL A 823 -9.76 -5.70 -7.27
CA VAL A 823 -8.72 -4.74 -6.91
C VAL A 823 -9.06 -3.35 -7.46
N SER A 824 -8.81 -2.33 -6.63
CA SER A 824 -8.82 -0.92 -7.01
C SER A 824 -7.40 -0.35 -6.91
N ILE A 825 -6.68 -0.43 -8.02
CA ILE A 825 -5.29 0.01 -8.17
C ILE A 825 -5.20 1.51 -7.90
N SER A 826 -4.48 1.91 -6.85
CA SER A 826 -4.66 3.22 -6.23
C SER A 826 -3.39 4.06 -6.16
N GLY A 827 -3.48 5.26 -6.74
CA GLY A 827 -2.51 6.34 -6.62
C GLY A 827 -2.82 7.37 -5.54
N TYR A 828 -4.03 7.38 -4.99
CA TYR A 828 -4.45 8.36 -3.99
C TYR A 828 -3.43 8.46 -2.85
N HIS A 829 -3.14 7.33 -2.20
CA HIS A 829 -2.23 7.26 -1.06
C HIS A 829 -0.78 7.59 -1.42
N ILE A 830 -0.35 7.26 -2.65
CA ILE A 830 0.96 7.62 -3.19
C ILE A 830 1.11 9.15 -3.28
N ALA A 831 0.07 9.84 -3.74
CA ALA A 831 0.02 11.30 -3.81
C ALA A 831 -0.05 11.95 -2.42
N GLU A 832 -0.93 11.45 -1.55
CA GLU A 832 -1.08 11.96 -0.19
C GLU A 832 0.21 11.80 0.64
N ALA A 833 1.02 10.77 0.37
CA ALA A 833 2.32 10.57 1.02
C ALA A 833 3.41 11.57 0.56
N GLY A 834 3.29 12.18 -0.62
CA GLY A 834 4.42 12.88 -1.19
C GLY A 834 4.38 13.19 -2.66
N ALA A 835 3.83 12.25 -3.45
CA ALA A 835 4.10 12.21 -4.87
C ALA A 835 3.42 13.35 -5.63
N ASN A 836 4.13 13.90 -6.61
CA ASN A 836 3.54 14.78 -7.60
C ASN A 836 2.59 13.99 -8.55
N PRO A 837 1.79 14.67 -9.39
CA PRO A 837 0.80 14.01 -10.24
C PRO A 837 1.41 13.01 -11.24
N ILE A 838 2.60 13.29 -11.77
CA ILE A 838 3.30 12.41 -12.72
C ILE A 838 3.70 11.10 -12.03
N THR A 839 4.38 11.21 -10.88
CA THR A 839 4.82 10.04 -10.11
C THR A 839 3.61 9.24 -9.63
N GLN A 840 2.55 9.89 -9.15
CA GLN A 840 1.29 9.20 -8.83
C GLN A 840 0.79 8.38 -10.02
N LEU A 841 0.59 9.01 -11.17
CA LEU A 841 0.00 8.36 -12.34
C LEU A 841 0.87 7.21 -12.83
N ALA A 842 2.18 7.42 -12.94
CA ALA A 842 3.12 6.42 -13.41
C ALA A 842 3.19 5.21 -12.48
N LEU A 843 3.32 5.42 -11.17
CA LEU A 843 3.38 4.32 -10.21
C LEU A 843 2.07 3.52 -10.22
N THR A 844 0.93 4.20 -10.25
CA THR A 844 -0.40 3.55 -10.27
C THR A 844 -0.60 2.69 -11.52
N LEU A 845 -0.32 3.22 -12.71
CA LEU A 845 -0.46 2.43 -13.95
C LEU A 845 0.55 1.28 -13.99
N SER A 846 1.77 1.49 -13.51
CA SER A 846 2.78 0.43 -13.43
C SER A 846 2.35 -0.70 -12.48
N ASN A 847 1.73 -0.37 -11.35
CA ASN A 847 1.13 -1.35 -10.43
C ASN A 847 0.01 -2.12 -11.13
N GLY A 848 -0.87 -1.42 -11.86
CA GLY A 848 -1.94 -2.04 -12.63
C GLY A 848 -1.44 -3.02 -13.69
N PHE A 849 -0.40 -2.67 -14.44
CA PHE A 849 0.23 -3.60 -15.39
C PHE A 849 0.97 -4.76 -14.71
N THR A 850 1.47 -4.56 -13.48
CA THR A 850 2.06 -5.64 -12.69
C THR A 850 1.00 -6.67 -12.30
N TYR A 851 -0.20 -6.25 -11.89
CA TYR A 851 -1.33 -7.16 -11.69
C TYR A 851 -1.73 -7.89 -12.96
N VAL A 852 -1.73 -7.23 -14.13
CA VAL A 852 -2.00 -7.88 -15.42
C VAL A 852 -0.97 -8.98 -15.70
N GLU A 853 0.33 -8.69 -15.60
CA GLU A 853 1.39 -9.68 -15.83
C GLU A 853 1.33 -10.83 -14.81
N TYR A 854 1.03 -10.53 -13.54
CA TYR A 854 0.89 -11.54 -12.51
C TYR A 854 -0.29 -12.50 -12.79
N TYR A 855 -1.47 -11.98 -13.10
CA TYR A 855 -2.63 -12.82 -13.43
C TYR A 855 -2.42 -13.62 -14.74
N LEU A 856 -1.73 -13.05 -15.73
CA LEU A 856 -1.31 -13.78 -16.92
C LEU A 856 -0.33 -14.92 -16.60
N SER A 857 0.61 -14.70 -15.67
CA SER A 857 1.56 -15.73 -15.22
C SER A 857 0.88 -16.91 -14.52
N ARG A 858 -0.28 -16.66 -13.89
CA ARG A 858 -1.17 -17.69 -13.33
C ARG A 858 -2.06 -18.38 -14.36
N GLY A 859 -1.94 -18.05 -15.65
CA GLY A 859 -2.73 -18.64 -16.73
C GLY A 859 -4.16 -18.10 -16.85
N MET A 860 -4.47 -16.96 -16.24
CA MET A 860 -5.80 -16.36 -16.32
C MET A 860 -6.02 -15.63 -17.66
N ASP A 861 -7.25 -15.69 -18.19
CA ASP A 861 -7.63 -14.96 -19.42
C ASP A 861 -7.86 -13.48 -19.11
N ILE A 862 -7.09 -12.60 -19.77
CA ILE A 862 -7.17 -11.14 -19.64
C ILE A 862 -8.56 -10.56 -19.86
N ASN A 863 -9.40 -11.22 -20.67
CA ASN A 863 -10.75 -10.76 -20.95
C ASN A 863 -11.73 -11.10 -19.81
N LYS A 864 -11.36 -12.02 -18.92
CA LYS A 864 -12.15 -12.39 -17.74
C LYS A 864 -11.83 -11.53 -16.53
N PHE A 865 -10.57 -11.15 -16.31
CA PHE A 865 -10.18 -10.31 -15.17
C PHE A 865 -10.00 -8.83 -15.52
N GLY A 866 -9.58 -8.47 -16.74
CA GLY A 866 -9.32 -7.07 -17.12
C GLY A 866 -10.49 -6.12 -16.87
N PRO A 867 -11.75 -6.49 -17.18
CA PRO A 867 -12.93 -5.68 -16.87
C PRO A 867 -13.24 -5.48 -15.37
N ASN A 868 -12.61 -6.29 -14.49
CA ASN A 868 -12.74 -6.28 -13.04
C ASN A 868 -11.60 -5.49 -12.35
N LEU A 869 -10.70 -4.88 -13.11
CA LEU A 869 -9.72 -3.92 -12.57
C LEU A 869 -10.35 -2.53 -12.48
N SER A 870 -10.27 -1.91 -11.32
CA SER A 870 -10.63 -0.51 -11.09
C SER A 870 -9.39 0.29 -10.72
N PHE A 871 -9.44 1.60 -10.94
CA PHE A 871 -8.36 2.53 -10.59
C PHE A 871 -8.85 3.61 -9.62
N PHE A 872 -7.93 4.20 -8.87
CA PHE A 872 -8.25 5.24 -7.90
C PHE A 872 -7.15 6.30 -7.79
N PHE A 873 -7.47 7.55 -8.18
CA PHE A 873 -6.53 8.67 -8.19
C PHE A 873 -6.92 9.77 -7.18
N SER A 874 -5.92 10.50 -6.69
CA SER A 874 -6.06 11.81 -6.03
C SER A 874 -6.11 12.92 -7.07
N ASN A 875 -6.90 13.97 -6.81
CA ASN A 875 -6.88 15.23 -7.56
C ASN A 875 -6.46 16.39 -6.66
N GLY A 876 -5.34 17.03 -6.99
CA GLY A 876 -4.85 18.25 -6.35
C GLY A 876 -5.02 19.49 -7.23
N ILE A 877 -4.15 20.48 -7.02
CA ILE A 877 -4.25 21.80 -7.65
C ILE A 877 -3.33 21.95 -8.88
N ASP A 878 -2.23 21.19 -8.93
CA ASP A 878 -1.25 21.19 -10.02
C ASP A 878 -1.90 20.96 -11.40
N PRO A 879 -1.37 21.57 -12.49
CA PRO A 879 -2.01 21.57 -13.80
C PRO A 879 -2.22 20.16 -14.39
N GLU A 880 -1.34 19.21 -14.08
CA GLU A 880 -1.39 17.84 -14.56
C GLU A 880 -2.66 17.09 -14.09
N TYR A 881 -3.25 17.50 -12.97
CA TYR A 881 -4.52 16.94 -12.48
C TYR A 881 -5.70 17.21 -13.41
N ALA A 882 -5.60 18.20 -14.30
CA ALA A 882 -6.63 18.46 -15.30
C ALA A 882 -6.69 17.39 -16.41
N VAL A 883 -5.65 16.54 -16.54
CA VAL A 883 -5.52 15.53 -17.61
C VAL A 883 -5.20 14.11 -17.11
N ILE A 884 -5.12 13.91 -15.79
CA ILE A 884 -4.65 12.64 -15.20
C ILE A 884 -5.49 11.43 -15.65
N GLY A 885 -6.82 11.57 -15.70
CA GLY A 885 -7.74 10.48 -16.04
C GLY A 885 -7.75 10.15 -17.53
N ARG A 886 -7.74 11.16 -18.40
CA ARG A 886 -7.63 10.96 -19.85
C ARG A 886 -6.30 10.34 -20.28
N VAL A 887 -5.18 10.74 -19.66
CA VAL A 887 -3.87 10.12 -19.94
C VAL A 887 -3.87 8.66 -19.47
N ALA A 888 -4.41 8.37 -18.28
CA ALA A 888 -4.55 7.01 -17.78
C ALA A 888 -5.33 6.12 -18.76
N ARG A 889 -6.48 6.60 -19.26
CA ARG A 889 -7.30 5.88 -20.26
C ARG A 889 -6.55 5.64 -21.56
N LYS A 890 -5.88 6.67 -22.09
CA LYS A 890 -5.13 6.62 -23.35
C LYS A 890 -4.01 5.57 -23.31
N ILE A 891 -3.15 5.61 -22.28
CA ILE A 891 -2.04 4.66 -22.10
C ILE A 891 -2.57 3.23 -21.94
N TRP A 892 -3.57 3.05 -21.08
CA TRP A 892 -4.15 1.73 -20.81
C TRP A 892 -4.81 1.12 -22.05
N ALA A 893 -5.64 1.89 -22.76
CA ALA A 893 -6.35 1.39 -23.93
C ALA A 893 -5.39 0.95 -25.04
N LYS A 894 -4.38 1.77 -25.35
CA LYS A 894 -3.33 1.44 -26.34
C LYS A 894 -2.61 0.15 -25.96
N ALA A 895 -2.14 0.04 -24.71
CA ALA A 895 -1.45 -1.13 -24.20
C ALA A 895 -2.34 -2.39 -24.24
N MET A 896 -3.54 -2.34 -23.67
CA MET A 896 -4.46 -3.48 -23.62
C MET A 896 -4.81 -4.00 -25.01
N LYS A 897 -5.01 -3.10 -25.98
CA LYS A 897 -5.35 -3.49 -27.36
C LYS A 897 -4.15 -4.06 -28.11
N HIS A 898 -3.02 -3.35 -28.14
CA HIS A 898 -1.92 -3.64 -29.05
C HIS A 898 -0.83 -4.51 -28.44
N LYS A 899 -0.58 -4.40 -27.13
CA LYS A 899 0.40 -5.25 -26.44
C LYS A 899 -0.22 -6.56 -25.98
N TYR A 900 -1.42 -6.51 -25.39
CA TYR A 900 -2.04 -7.69 -24.77
C TYR A 900 -3.16 -8.34 -25.60
N GLY A 901 -3.58 -7.73 -26.72
CA GLY A 901 -4.63 -8.30 -27.58
C GLY A 901 -6.01 -8.39 -26.92
N ALA A 902 -6.27 -7.57 -25.90
CA ALA A 902 -7.48 -7.63 -25.11
C ALA A 902 -8.69 -7.02 -25.85
N ASN A 903 -9.89 -7.48 -25.52
CA ASN A 903 -11.12 -6.96 -26.09
C ASN A 903 -11.45 -5.53 -25.58
N ALA A 904 -12.44 -4.89 -26.22
CA ALA A 904 -12.85 -3.52 -25.90
C ALA A 904 -13.21 -3.30 -24.41
N ARG A 905 -13.77 -4.31 -23.72
CA ARG A 905 -14.15 -4.16 -22.30
C ARG A 905 -12.94 -4.11 -21.37
N ALA A 906 -11.88 -4.85 -21.70
CA ALA A 906 -10.62 -4.83 -20.93
C ALA A 906 -9.79 -3.56 -21.21
N GLN A 907 -9.98 -2.93 -22.38
CA GLN A 907 -9.37 -1.64 -22.73
C GLN A 907 -9.98 -0.44 -21.96
N MET A 908 -11.16 -0.59 -21.36
CA MET A 908 -11.87 0.49 -20.67
C MET A 908 -11.37 0.65 -19.23
N LEU A 909 -10.40 1.55 -19.01
CA LEU A 909 -9.92 1.90 -17.68
C LEU A 909 -10.97 2.73 -16.93
N LYS A 910 -11.58 2.14 -15.90
CA LYS A 910 -12.52 2.83 -15.00
C LYS A 910 -11.77 3.33 -13.78
N TYR A 911 -12.10 4.54 -13.33
CA TYR A 911 -11.47 5.08 -12.14
C TYR A 911 -12.39 5.90 -11.24
N HIS A 912 -12.05 5.87 -9.96
CA HIS A 912 -12.50 6.79 -8.93
C HIS A 912 -11.53 7.96 -8.79
N ILE A 913 -12.02 9.15 -8.52
CA ILE A 913 -11.22 10.28 -8.04
C ILE A 913 -11.67 10.66 -6.63
N GLN A 914 -10.71 10.97 -5.78
CA GLN A 914 -10.91 11.68 -4.52
C GLN A 914 -10.11 12.99 -4.55
N THR A 915 -10.70 14.07 -4.06
CA THR A 915 -10.00 15.35 -3.87
C THR A 915 -8.85 15.20 -2.86
N SER A 916 -7.74 15.91 -3.03
CA SER A 916 -6.55 15.71 -2.21
C SER A 916 -6.72 16.22 -0.77
N GLY A 917 -6.56 15.32 0.21
CA GLY A 917 -6.57 15.67 1.64
C GLY A 917 -5.37 16.54 2.03
N ARG A 918 -4.20 16.30 1.45
CA ARG A 918 -2.95 17.05 1.67
C ARG A 918 -3.05 18.51 1.23
N SER A 919 -3.93 18.81 0.28
CA SER A 919 -4.22 20.18 -0.15
C SER A 919 -5.07 20.97 0.85
N LEU A 920 -5.68 20.29 1.82
CA LEU A 920 -6.56 20.87 2.84
C LEU A 920 -5.76 21.14 4.11
N HIS A 921 -6.02 22.28 4.73
CA HIS A 921 -5.20 22.81 5.82
C HIS A 921 -6.03 23.02 7.08
N ALA A 922 -5.41 22.83 8.25
CA ALA A 922 -6.05 23.05 9.55
C ALA A 922 -6.19 24.54 9.91
N GLN A 923 -5.57 25.41 9.12
CA GLN A 923 -5.71 26.85 9.18
C GLN A 923 -6.70 27.33 8.12
N GLU A 924 -7.50 28.35 8.46
CA GLU A 924 -8.49 28.96 7.56
C GLU A 924 -9.32 27.87 6.83
N ILE A 925 -9.88 26.93 7.61
CA ILE A 925 -10.48 25.70 7.10
C ILE A 925 -11.60 25.95 6.08
N ASP A 926 -12.28 27.10 6.12
CA ASP A 926 -13.29 27.47 5.12
C ASP A 926 -12.73 27.58 3.70
N PHE A 927 -11.43 27.85 3.53
CA PHE A 927 -10.79 27.89 2.21
C PHE A 927 -10.66 26.50 1.59
N ASN A 928 -10.83 25.43 2.38
CA ASN A 928 -10.76 24.06 1.87
C ASN A 928 -11.92 23.75 0.91
N ASP A 929 -13.12 24.27 1.14
CA ASP A 929 -14.26 24.09 0.20
C ASP A 929 -13.95 24.65 -1.20
N ILE A 930 -13.21 25.76 -1.27
CA ILE A 930 -12.79 26.36 -2.54
C ILE A 930 -11.85 25.41 -3.29
N ARG A 931 -10.85 24.84 -2.58
CA ARG A 931 -9.89 23.89 -3.16
C ARG A 931 -10.60 22.62 -3.64
N THR A 932 -11.45 22.04 -2.79
CA THR A 932 -12.25 20.85 -3.10
C THR A 932 -13.16 21.09 -4.32
N THR A 933 -13.76 22.27 -4.44
CA THR A 933 -14.61 22.64 -5.58
C THR A 933 -13.85 22.63 -6.90
N LEU A 934 -12.64 23.20 -6.94
CA LEU A 934 -11.80 23.21 -8.14
C LEU A 934 -11.32 21.82 -8.53
N GLN A 935 -10.93 21.01 -7.55
CA GLN A 935 -10.48 19.63 -7.75
C GLN A 935 -11.61 18.73 -8.28
N ALA A 936 -12.83 18.89 -7.74
CA ALA A 936 -14.03 18.21 -8.20
C ALA A 936 -14.41 18.62 -9.62
N LEU A 937 -14.21 19.89 -9.99
CA LEU A 937 -14.46 20.39 -11.33
C LEU A 937 -13.56 19.70 -12.37
N TYR A 938 -12.24 19.62 -12.11
CA TYR A 938 -11.31 18.87 -12.96
C TYR A 938 -11.75 17.42 -13.14
N ALA A 939 -12.12 16.75 -12.05
CA ALA A 939 -12.56 15.34 -12.10
C ALA A 939 -13.82 15.13 -12.95
N ILE A 940 -14.82 16.01 -12.84
CA ILE A 940 -16.08 15.91 -13.57
C ILE A 940 -15.90 16.26 -15.05
N TYR A 941 -15.07 17.26 -15.36
CA TYR A 941 -14.74 17.67 -16.72
C TYR A 941 -13.91 16.62 -17.47
N ASP A 942 -13.02 15.92 -16.78
CA ASP A 942 -12.28 14.78 -17.32
C ASP A 942 -13.07 13.46 -17.23
N ASN A 943 -14.39 13.53 -17.02
CA ASN A 943 -15.32 12.40 -17.13
C ASN A 943 -14.99 11.20 -16.21
N CYS A 944 -14.71 11.46 -14.93
CA CYS A 944 -14.49 10.41 -13.93
C CYS A 944 -15.73 9.49 -13.73
N ASN A 945 -15.52 8.23 -13.32
CA ASN A 945 -16.62 7.27 -13.13
C ASN A 945 -17.23 7.30 -11.72
N SER A 946 -16.49 7.81 -10.74
CA SER A 946 -16.95 7.99 -9.36
C SER A 946 -16.13 9.10 -8.71
N LEU A 947 -16.75 9.93 -7.88
CA LEU A 947 -16.10 11.06 -7.22
C LEU A 947 -16.39 11.09 -5.71
N HIS A 948 -15.34 11.31 -4.93
CA HIS A 948 -15.40 11.68 -3.53
C HIS A 948 -14.91 13.11 -3.36
N THR A 949 -15.63 13.90 -2.57
CA THR A 949 -15.26 15.26 -2.19
C THR A 949 -14.99 15.28 -0.69
N ASN A 950 -13.79 15.70 -0.32
CA ASN A 950 -13.38 15.83 1.08
C ASN A 950 -14.12 16.99 1.73
N ALA A 951 -14.25 16.91 3.04
CA ALA A 951 -14.94 17.92 3.82
C ALA A 951 -13.98 19.06 4.21
N TYR A 952 -14.50 20.24 4.58
CA TYR A 952 -13.66 21.41 4.84
C TYR A 952 -12.80 21.27 6.11
N ASP A 953 -13.23 20.41 7.04
CA ASP A 953 -12.60 20.10 8.33
C ASP A 953 -11.68 18.85 8.29
N GLU A 954 -11.42 18.30 7.10
CA GLU A 954 -10.60 17.09 6.85
C GLU A 954 -9.26 17.09 7.59
N ALA A 955 -8.59 18.25 7.68
CA ALA A 955 -7.28 18.37 8.31
C ALA A 955 -7.30 18.21 9.85
N ILE A 956 -8.48 18.05 10.45
CA ILE A 956 -8.69 18.05 11.90
C ILE A 956 -9.45 16.80 12.37
N THR A 957 -10.60 16.49 11.77
CA THR A 957 -11.50 15.43 12.26
C THR A 957 -12.22 14.73 11.11
N THR A 958 -12.76 13.53 11.38
CA THR A 958 -13.72 12.87 10.51
C THR A 958 -14.96 13.75 10.29
N PRO A 959 -15.55 13.80 9.08
CA PRO A 959 -16.63 14.74 8.76
C PRO A 959 -17.89 14.60 9.62
N THR A 960 -18.31 15.72 10.21
CA THR A 960 -19.61 15.87 10.87
C THR A 960 -20.78 15.76 9.86
N GLU A 961 -22.01 15.66 10.34
CA GLU A 961 -23.19 15.70 9.45
C GLU A 961 -23.32 17.02 8.68
N GLU A 962 -22.90 18.14 9.28
CA GLU A 962 -22.88 19.46 8.61
C GLU A 962 -21.79 19.50 7.52
N SER A 963 -20.58 19.05 7.87
CA SER A 963 -19.43 19.08 6.96
C SER A 963 -19.61 18.16 5.75
N VAL A 964 -20.15 16.94 5.96
CA VAL A 964 -20.41 16.00 4.85
C VAL A 964 -21.46 16.55 3.89
N ARG A 965 -22.45 17.33 4.37
CA ARG A 965 -23.44 17.98 3.50
C ARG A 965 -22.81 19.04 2.60
N ARG A 966 -21.87 19.85 3.11
CA ARG A 966 -21.11 20.82 2.30
C ARG A 966 -20.30 20.10 1.22
N ALA A 967 -19.58 19.05 1.61
CA ALA A 967 -18.82 18.23 0.68
C ALA A 967 -19.69 17.61 -0.43
N MET A 968 -20.87 17.09 -0.09
CA MET A 968 -21.84 16.58 -1.07
C MET A 968 -22.41 17.68 -1.97
N ALA A 969 -22.70 18.86 -1.40
CA ALA A 969 -23.26 19.98 -2.14
C ALA A 969 -22.34 20.43 -3.28
N ILE A 970 -21.02 20.35 -3.13
CA ILE A 970 -20.06 20.64 -4.21
C ILE A 970 -20.38 19.80 -5.46
N GLN A 971 -20.54 18.48 -5.32
CA GLN A 971 -20.84 17.61 -6.45
C GLN A 971 -22.24 17.88 -7.03
N LEU A 972 -23.22 18.17 -6.17
CA LEU A 972 -24.59 18.46 -6.59
C LEU A 972 -24.67 19.77 -7.38
N ILE A 973 -23.99 20.83 -6.91
CA ILE A 973 -23.93 22.13 -7.60
C ILE A 973 -23.27 21.96 -8.97
N ILE A 974 -22.12 21.27 -9.05
CA ILE A 974 -21.45 21.06 -10.34
C ILE A 974 -22.33 20.25 -11.30
N ASN A 975 -22.95 19.15 -10.87
CA ASN A 975 -23.72 18.29 -11.76
C ASN A 975 -25.11 18.86 -12.12
N LYS A 976 -25.78 19.55 -11.18
CA LYS A 976 -27.16 20.02 -11.36
C LYS A 976 -27.23 21.48 -11.80
N GLU A 977 -26.42 22.37 -11.26
CA GLU A 977 -26.54 23.83 -11.46
C GLU A 977 -25.52 24.40 -12.46
N LEU A 978 -24.26 23.95 -12.45
CA LEU A 978 -23.23 24.51 -13.32
C LEU A 978 -23.52 24.24 -14.81
N GLY A 979 -23.87 25.29 -15.55
CA GLY A 979 -24.34 25.18 -16.94
C GLY A 979 -23.37 24.50 -17.91
N LEU A 980 -22.06 24.77 -17.80
CA LEU A 980 -21.06 24.15 -18.67
C LEU A 980 -20.93 22.62 -18.44
N ALA A 981 -21.26 22.13 -17.24
CA ALA A 981 -21.22 20.70 -16.93
C ALA A 981 -22.35 19.89 -17.61
N LYS A 982 -23.29 20.55 -18.31
CA LYS A 982 -24.24 19.89 -19.22
C LYS A 982 -23.57 19.38 -20.50
N ASN A 983 -22.42 19.94 -20.87
CA ASN A 983 -21.52 19.34 -21.84
C ASN A 983 -20.61 18.32 -21.13
N GLU A 984 -20.45 17.15 -21.73
CA GLU A 984 -19.76 15.99 -21.17
C GLU A 984 -18.33 15.83 -21.70
N ASN A 985 -17.90 16.68 -22.62
CA ASN A 985 -16.53 16.73 -23.15
C ASN A 985 -15.94 18.15 -23.23
N PRO A 986 -16.08 19.00 -22.18
CA PRO A 986 -15.81 20.44 -22.29
C PRO A 986 -14.34 20.79 -22.46
N ILE A 987 -13.44 19.84 -22.18
CA ILE A 987 -11.99 20.02 -22.25
C ILE A 987 -11.38 19.59 -23.59
N GLN A 988 -12.12 18.92 -24.47
CA GLN A 988 -11.62 18.52 -25.79
C GLN A 988 -11.48 19.75 -26.71
N GLY A 989 -10.38 19.80 -27.47
CA GLY A 989 -10.07 20.94 -28.36
C GLY A 989 -9.39 22.12 -27.65
N SER A 990 -9.20 22.07 -26.33
CA SER A 990 -8.44 23.07 -25.59
C SER A 990 -6.94 22.83 -25.79
N PHE A 991 -6.22 23.81 -26.35
CA PHE A 991 -4.80 23.67 -26.69
C PHE A 991 -3.94 23.28 -25.49
N ILE A 992 -4.18 23.87 -24.31
CA ILE A 992 -3.42 23.53 -23.11
C ILE A 992 -3.73 22.13 -22.60
N ILE A 993 -4.95 21.64 -22.80
CA ILE A 993 -5.34 20.29 -22.39
C ILE A 993 -4.70 19.25 -23.31
N GLU A 994 -4.67 19.51 -24.62
CA GLU A 994 -3.97 18.64 -25.59
C GLU A 994 -2.47 18.57 -25.28
N GLU A 995 -1.83 19.74 -25.12
CA GLU A 995 -0.40 19.83 -24.78
C GLU A 995 -0.08 19.12 -23.46
N LEU A 996 -0.86 19.39 -22.40
CA LEU A 996 -0.66 18.72 -21.11
C LEU A 996 -0.89 17.20 -21.22
N THR A 997 -1.86 16.75 -22.02
CA THR A 997 -2.10 15.31 -22.21
C THR A 997 -0.86 14.64 -22.79
N ASP A 998 -0.24 15.23 -23.81
CA ASP A 998 0.94 14.66 -24.46
C ASP A 998 2.20 14.76 -23.56
N LEU A 999 2.39 15.88 -22.86
CA LEU A 999 3.49 16.05 -21.90
C LEU A 999 3.43 15.05 -20.74
N VAL A 1000 2.24 14.87 -20.16
CA VAL A 1000 2.03 13.95 -19.04
C VAL A 1000 2.13 12.50 -19.51
N GLU A 1001 1.61 12.17 -20.71
CA GLU A 1001 1.75 10.82 -21.30
C GLU A 1001 3.23 10.44 -21.44
N GLU A 1002 4.05 11.26 -22.09
CA GLU A 1002 5.47 10.96 -22.28
C GLU A 1002 6.24 10.92 -20.95
N ALA A 1003 5.94 11.81 -20.00
CA ALA A 1003 6.56 11.78 -18.68
C ALA A 1003 6.28 10.47 -17.93
N VAL A 1004 5.07 9.92 -18.05
CA VAL A 1004 4.71 8.61 -17.49
C VAL A 1004 5.47 7.48 -18.19
N LEU A 1005 5.57 7.51 -19.53
CA LEU A 1005 6.28 6.48 -20.29
C LEU A 1005 7.79 6.48 -19.99
N LEU A 1006 8.41 7.63 -19.76
CA LEU A 1006 9.80 7.71 -19.29
C LEU A 1006 9.99 7.10 -17.91
N GLU A 1007 8.99 7.26 -17.02
CA GLU A 1007 9.03 6.66 -15.71
C GLU A 1007 8.90 5.13 -15.78
N PHE A 1008 8.10 4.60 -16.73
CA PHE A 1008 8.03 3.16 -17.01
C PHE A 1008 9.40 2.57 -17.41
N ASP A 1009 10.17 3.31 -18.21
CA ASP A 1009 11.53 2.92 -18.61
C ASP A 1009 12.47 2.88 -17.39
N ARG A 1010 12.41 3.90 -16.52
CA ARG A 1010 13.22 3.94 -15.28
C ARG A 1010 12.89 2.80 -14.32
N ILE A 1011 11.61 2.44 -14.20
CA ILE A 1011 11.19 1.29 -13.38
C ILE A 1011 11.68 -0.02 -14.00
N THR A 1012 11.63 -0.14 -15.33
CA THR A 1012 12.13 -1.33 -16.05
C THR A 1012 13.62 -1.56 -15.82
N GLU A 1013 14.44 -0.51 -15.85
CA GLU A 1013 15.89 -0.59 -15.57
C GLU A 1013 16.22 -1.17 -14.19
N ARG A 1014 15.24 -1.16 -13.28
CA ARG A 1014 15.34 -1.69 -11.91
C ARG A 1014 14.68 -3.06 -11.74
N GLY A 1015 14.28 -3.71 -12.83
CA GLY A 1015 13.63 -5.03 -12.80
C GLY A 1015 12.11 -4.99 -12.67
N GLY A 1016 11.46 -3.93 -13.15
CA GLY A 1016 10.01 -3.75 -13.05
C GLY A 1016 9.59 -3.25 -11.66
N VAL A 1017 8.28 -3.27 -11.38
CA VAL A 1017 7.75 -2.69 -10.12
C VAL A 1017 8.33 -3.39 -8.89
N LEU A 1018 8.34 -4.72 -8.87
CA LEU A 1018 8.86 -5.50 -7.73
C LEU A 1018 10.36 -5.27 -7.51
N GLY A 1019 11.16 -5.28 -8.58
CA GLY A 1019 12.59 -4.99 -8.49
C GLY A 1019 12.88 -3.56 -8.03
N ALA A 1020 12.09 -2.58 -8.49
CA ALA A 1020 12.17 -1.21 -8.01
C ALA A 1020 11.80 -1.08 -6.52
N MET A 1021 10.79 -1.83 -6.04
CA MET A 1021 10.39 -1.86 -4.62
C MET A 1021 11.50 -2.42 -3.73
N GLU A 1022 12.20 -3.46 -4.17
CA GLU A 1022 13.35 -3.99 -3.42
C GLU A 1022 14.47 -2.96 -3.21
N THR A 1023 14.67 -2.06 -4.17
CA THR A 1023 15.62 -0.95 -4.07
C THR A 1023 15.04 0.31 -3.43
N MET A 1024 13.79 0.25 -2.95
CA MET A 1024 13.02 1.38 -2.39
C MET A 1024 12.90 2.57 -3.34
N TYR A 1025 12.92 2.34 -4.66
CA TYR A 1025 12.93 3.43 -5.63
C TYR A 1025 11.66 4.30 -5.51
N GLN A 1026 10.49 3.66 -5.54
CA GLN A 1026 9.20 4.35 -5.43
C GLN A 1026 9.13 5.15 -4.13
N ARG A 1027 9.38 4.49 -2.99
CA ARG A 1027 9.30 5.12 -1.66
C ARG A 1027 10.28 6.27 -1.50
N SER A 1028 11.52 6.10 -1.96
CA SER A 1028 12.53 7.16 -1.93
C SER A 1028 12.10 8.36 -2.77
N LYS A 1029 11.61 8.13 -3.98
CA LYS A 1029 11.12 9.19 -4.87
C LYS A 1029 9.94 9.95 -4.27
N ILE A 1030 8.97 9.25 -3.69
CA ILE A 1030 7.82 9.84 -2.98
C ILE A 1030 8.31 10.72 -1.81
N GLN A 1031 9.26 10.22 -1.01
CA GLN A 1031 9.83 10.98 0.11
C GLN A 1031 10.61 12.22 -0.34
N GLU A 1032 11.37 12.13 -1.44
CA GLU A 1032 12.11 13.26 -2.01
C GLU A 1032 11.16 14.35 -2.51
N GLU A 1033 10.12 13.99 -3.24
CA GLU A 1033 9.07 14.91 -3.72
C GLU A 1033 8.31 15.53 -2.54
N SER A 1034 8.01 14.74 -1.51
CA SER A 1034 7.38 15.22 -0.28
C SER A 1034 8.23 16.26 0.43
N LEU A 1035 9.53 15.97 0.62
CA LEU A 1035 10.47 16.89 1.26
C LEU A 1035 10.64 18.18 0.46
N TYR A 1036 10.66 18.09 -0.87
CA TYR A 1036 10.72 19.24 -1.76
C TYR A 1036 9.50 20.14 -1.56
N TYR A 1037 8.29 19.57 -1.59
CA TYR A 1037 7.04 20.31 -1.35
C TYR A 1037 7.03 20.98 0.04
N GLU A 1038 7.30 20.24 1.12
CA GLU A 1038 7.28 20.80 2.48
C GLU A 1038 8.34 21.91 2.64
N THR A 1039 9.51 21.76 2.02
CA THR A 1039 10.55 22.81 2.03
C THR A 1039 10.04 24.10 1.39
N LEU A 1040 9.39 24.02 0.22
CA LEU A 1040 8.85 25.18 -0.47
C LEU A 1040 7.67 25.81 0.28
N LYS A 1041 6.81 24.98 0.88
CA LYS A 1041 5.70 25.42 1.73
C LYS A 1041 6.21 26.18 2.96
N HIS A 1042 7.18 25.64 3.68
CA HIS A 1042 7.72 26.27 4.89
C HIS A 1042 8.54 27.52 4.62
N ASN A 1043 9.31 27.56 3.53
CA ASN A 1043 10.13 28.73 3.19
C ASN A 1043 9.33 29.84 2.48
N GLY A 1044 8.08 29.57 2.09
CA GLY A 1044 7.17 30.52 1.44
C GLY A 1044 7.35 30.66 -0.08
N SER A 1045 8.24 29.89 -0.71
CA SER A 1045 8.46 29.93 -2.17
C SER A 1045 7.30 29.30 -2.94
N PHE A 1046 6.58 28.36 -2.32
CA PHE A 1046 5.31 27.84 -2.84
C PHE A 1046 4.14 28.48 -2.07
N PRO A 1047 3.38 29.40 -2.69
CA PRO A 1047 2.36 30.17 -1.98
C PRO A 1047 1.15 29.31 -1.64
N ILE A 1048 0.81 29.26 -0.35
CA ILE A 1048 -0.41 28.62 0.17
C ILE A 1048 -1.22 29.66 0.95
N VAL A 1049 -2.33 30.07 0.34
CA VAL A 1049 -3.27 31.06 0.87
C VAL A 1049 -3.83 30.60 2.22
N GLY A 1050 -3.73 31.48 3.22
CA GLY A 1050 -4.15 31.20 4.60
C GLY A 1050 -3.10 30.45 5.43
N VAL A 1051 -1.96 30.04 4.87
CA VAL A 1051 -0.94 29.25 5.59
C VAL A 1051 0.40 29.99 5.67
N ASN A 1052 1.00 30.32 4.53
CA ASN A 1052 2.27 31.05 4.45
C ASN A 1052 2.16 32.42 3.76
N THR A 1053 1.01 32.70 3.15
CA THR A 1053 0.66 33.99 2.54
C THR A 1053 -0.82 34.29 2.75
N PHE A 1054 -1.23 35.55 2.62
CA PHE A 1054 -2.60 36.00 2.89
C PHE A 1054 -3.09 35.59 4.30
N LEU A 1055 -2.31 35.92 5.32
CA LEU A 1055 -2.62 35.61 6.72
C LEU A 1055 -3.60 36.65 7.30
N SER A 1056 -4.43 36.24 8.25
CA SER A 1056 -5.31 37.16 8.97
C SER A 1056 -4.52 38.15 9.85
N SER A 1057 -5.18 39.20 10.35
CA SER A 1057 -4.58 40.13 11.32
C SER A 1057 -4.16 39.48 12.64
N LYS A 1058 -4.68 38.28 12.94
CA LYS A 1058 -4.31 37.45 14.10
C LYS A 1058 -3.26 36.38 13.74
N GLY A 1059 -2.69 36.42 12.54
CA GLY A 1059 -1.87 35.34 11.99
C GLY A 1059 -2.74 34.22 11.40
N SER A 1060 -2.33 32.97 11.58
CA SER A 1060 -3.06 31.82 11.05
C SER A 1060 -3.03 30.64 12.05
N PRO A 1061 -3.71 30.76 13.19
CA PRO A 1061 -3.73 29.70 14.20
C PRO A 1061 -4.53 28.49 13.69
N THR A 1062 -4.21 27.32 14.22
CA THR A 1062 -5.00 26.11 14.02
C THR A 1062 -6.43 26.32 14.53
N VAL A 1063 -7.44 25.99 13.72
CA VAL A 1063 -8.85 26.09 14.13
C VAL A 1063 -9.17 24.93 15.08
N ILE A 1064 -9.78 25.23 16.22
CA ILE A 1064 -10.29 24.21 17.15
C ILE A 1064 -11.73 23.89 16.74
N PRO A 1065 -12.05 22.64 16.38
CA PRO A 1065 -13.40 22.29 15.96
C PRO A 1065 -14.34 22.30 17.17
N ALA A 1066 -15.62 22.63 16.94
CA ALA A 1066 -16.64 22.64 17.99
C ALA A 1066 -17.04 21.22 18.41
N GLU A 1067 -16.92 20.26 17.50
CA GLU A 1067 -17.25 18.84 17.69
C GLU A 1067 -16.15 17.98 17.08
N VAL A 1068 -15.75 16.92 17.79
CA VAL A 1068 -14.79 15.92 17.30
C VAL A 1068 -15.45 14.57 17.38
N ILE A 1069 -15.45 13.84 16.27
CA ILE A 1069 -16.10 12.55 16.19
C ILE A 1069 -15.12 11.45 16.63
N ARG A 1070 -15.46 10.77 17.74
CA ARG A 1070 -14.76 9.60 18.27
C ARG A 1070 -15.74 8.52 18.70
N ALA A 1071 -15.27 7.28 18.78
CA ALA A 1071 -16.04 6.18 19.32
C ALA A 1071 -16.29 6.38 20.82
N THR A 1072 -17.49 6.05 21.27
CA THR A 1072 -17.84 6.09 22.69
C THR A 1072 -17.33 4.85 23.42
N GLU A 1073 -17.20 4.94 24.74
CA GLU A 1073 -16.86 3.81 25.61
C GLU A 1073 -17.81 2.63 25.42
N GLU A 1074 -19.11 2.92 25.29
CA GLU A 1074 -20.15 1.91 25.06
C GLU A 1074 -19.97 1.18 23.73
N GLU A 1075 -19.65 1.91 22.65
CA GLU A 1075 -19.36 1.31 21.33
C GLU A 1075 -18.15 0.37 21.38
N LYS A 1076 -17.08 0.78 22.08
CA LYS A 1076 -15.88 -0.04 22.23
C LYS A 1076 -16.17 -1.33 23.02
N GLN A 1077 -16.88 -1.21 24.13
CA GLN A 1077 -17.24 -2.36 24.96
C GLN A 1077 -18.18 -3.33 24.22
N HIS A 1078 -19.11 -2.82 23.40
CA HIS A 1078 -19.97 -3.66 22.57
C HIS A 1078 -19.17 -4.49 21.55
N GLN A 1079 -18.14 -3.92 20.94
CA GLN A 1079 -17.28 -4.66 20.02
C GLN A 1079 -16.46 -5.75 20.73
N ILE A 1080 -15.90 -5.45 21.91
CA ILE A 1080 -15.18 -6.44 22.72
C ILE A 1080 -16.13 -7.57 23.16
N ASN A 1081 -17.32 -7.24 23.65
CA ASN A 1081 -18.32 -8.24 24.03
C ASN A 1081 -18.76 -9.10 22.83
N THR A 1082 -18.87 -8.51 21.64
CA THR A 1082 -19.20 -9.24 20.41
C THR A 1082 -18.12 -10.26 20.08
N LEU A 1083 -16.84 -9.87 20.15
CA LEU A 1083 -15.70 -10.76 19.96
C LEU A 1083 -15.71 -11.91 20.98
N GLU A 1084 -15.80 -11.59 22.28
CA GLU A 1084 -15.81 -12.61 23.33
C GLU A 1084 -16.96 -13.61 23.14
N ASN A 1085 -18.13 -13.13 22.74
CA ASN A 1085 -19.29 -13.96 22.51
C ASN A 1085 -19.10 -14.87 21.29
N LEU A 1086 -18.46 -14.37 20.22
CA LEU A 1086 -18.10 -15.16 19.04
C LEU A 1086 -17.15 -16.31 19.38
N HIS A 1087 -16.08 -16.02 20.13
CA HIS A 1087 -15.10 -17.02 20.56
C HIS A 1087 -15.72 -18.07 21.51
N LYS A 1088 -16.60 -17.64 22.42
CA LYS A 1088 -17.34 -18.59 23.29
C LYS A 1088 -18.33 -19.47 22.50
N ALA A 1089 -18.86 -18.96 21.38
CA ALA A 1089 -19.89 -19.62 20.60
C ALA A 1089 -19.39 -20.69 19.62
N ASN A 1090 -18.08 -20.73 19.31
CA ASN A 1090 -17.55 -21.56 18.21
C ASN A 1090 -16.18 -22.17 18.57
N ASP A 1091 -15.94 -23.39 18.09
CA ASP A 1091 -14.60 -24.01 18.09
C ASP A 1091 -13.99 -23.88 16.69
N THR A 1092 -12.94 -23.07 16.57
CA THR A 1092 -12.35 -22.62 15.32
C THR A 1092 -11.05 -23.36 14.95
N ALA A 1093 -10.49 -24.15 15.88
CA ALA A 1093 -9.12 -24.68 15.76
C ALA A 1093 -8.93 -25.57 14.53
N HIS A 1094 -9.90 -26.43 14.20
CA HIS A 1094 -9.83 -27.28 13.01
C HIS A 1094 -9.86 -26.46 11.70
N LEU A 1095 -10.71 -25.42 11.63
CA LEU A 1095 -10.87 -24.59 10.44
C LEU A 1095 -9.62 -23.74 10.17
N LEU A 1096 -9.05 -23.15 11.22
CA LEU A 1096 -7.80 -22.39 11.12
C LEU A 1096 -6.64 -23.30 10.70
N LYS A 1097 -6.59 -24.53 11.20
CA LYS A 1097 -5.58 -25.51 10.80
C LYS A 1097 -5.73 -25.95 9.33
N ASP A 1098 -6.95 -26.13 8.83
CA ASP A 1098 -7.19 -26.38 7.40
C ASP A 1098 -6.73 -25.20 6.54
N LEU A 1099 -7.07 -23.96 6.95
CA LEU A 1099 -6.63 -22.74 6.28
C LEU A 1099 -5.10 -22.66 6.18
N GLN A 1100 -4.40 -22.96 7.29
CA GLN A 1100 -2.93 -23.04 7.33
C GLN A 1100 -2.39 -24.13 6.40
N SER A 1101 -3.00 -25.30 6.40
CA SER A 1101 -2.60 -26.43 5.55
C SER A 1101 -2.73 -26.08 4.06
N ARG A 1102 -3.84 -25.45 3.65
CA ARG A 1102 -4.05 -24.96 2.28
C ARG A 1102 -3.05 -23.88 1.88
N ALA A 1103 -2.73 -22.96 2.79
CA ALA A 1103 -1.71 -21.94 2.56
C ALA A 1103 -0.34 -22.57 2.29
N ILE A 1104 0.07 -23.56 3.09
CA ILE A 1104 1.33 -24.31 2.92
C ILE A 1104 1.35 -25.09 1.60
N ASN A 1105 0.25 -25.78 1.26
CA ASN A 1105 0.16 -26.66 0.08
C ASN A 1105 -0.08 -25.92 -1.25
N ASN A 1106 0.04 -24.59 -1.28
CA ASN A 1106 -0.20 -23.79 -2.49
C ASN A 1106 -1.64 -23.89 -3.06
N GLU A 1107 -2.64 -24.18 -2.22
CA GLU A 1107 -4.05 -24.21 -2.62
C GLU A 1107 -4.70 -22.82 -2.55
N ASN A 1108 -5.91 -22.68 -3.13
CA ASN A 1108 -6.67 -21.42 -3.13
C ASN A 1108 -7.19 -21.11 -1.72
N ILE A 1109 -6.64 -20.06 -1.11
CA ILE A 1109 -6.93 -19.69 0.29
C ILE A 1109 -8.32 -19.03 0.41
N PHE A 1110 -8.75 -18.28 -0.61
CA PHE A 1110 -10.01 -17.54 -0.56
C PHE A 1110 -11.23 -18.47 -0.55
N GLU A 1111 -11.14 -19.64 -1.19
CA GLU A 1111 -12.18 -20.66 -1.10
C GLU A 1111 -12.43 -21.09 0.35
N ALA A 1112 -11.38 -21.36 1.12
CA ALA A 1112 -11.49 -21.70 2.53
C ALA A 1112 -11.97 -20.52 3.38
N LEU A 1113 -11.53 -19.29 3.06
CA LEU A 1113 -12.00 -18.08 3.75
C LEU A 1113 -13.51 -17.92 3.67
N MET A 1114 -14.19 -18.37 2.61
CA MET A 1114 -15.65 -18.31 2.52
C MET A 1114 -16.37 -19.11 3.62
N ASP A 1115 -15.72 -20.12 4.20
CA ASP A 1115 -16.26 -20.89 5.32
C ASP A 1115 -15.66 -20.46 6.67
N VAL A 1116 -14.36 -20.18 6.73
CA VAL A 1116 -13.68 -19.70 7.95
C VAL A 1116 -14.31 -18.39 8.45
N CYS A 1117 -14.62 -17.47 7.54
CA CYS A 1117 -15.22 -16.17 7.84
C CYS A 1117 -16.62 -16.26 8.45
N LYS A 1118 -17.29 -17.43 8.43
CA LYS A 1118 -18.61 -17.60 9.05
C LYS A 1118 -18.54 -17.63 10.58
N VAL A 1119 -17.41 -18.05 11.14
CA VAL A 1119 -17.31 -18.38 12.57
C VAL A 1119 -16.04 -17.86 13.26
N CYS A 1120 -14.97 -17.52 12.53
CA CYS A 1120 -13.74 -16.99 13.10
C CYS A 1120 -13.72 -15.46 13.07
N SER A 1121 -13.05 -14.85 14.05
CA SER A 1121 -12.78 -13.42 14.05
C SER A 1121 -11.67 -13.03 13.05
N LEU A 1122 -11.58 -11.74 12.76
CA LEU A 1122 -10.54 -11.17 11.89
C LEU A 1122 -9.14 -11.44 12.42
N GLY A 1123 -8.92 -11.25 13.72
CA GLY A 1123 -7.65 -11.48 14.40
C GLY A 1123 -7.25 -12.96 14.46
N GLU A 1124 -8.20 -13.89 14.68
CA GLU A 1124 -7.94 -15.33 14.61
C GLU A 1124 -7.43 -15.75 13.23
N ILE A 1125 -8.09 -15.29 12.16
CA ILE A 1125 -7.72 -15.61 10.78
C ILE A 1125 -6.34 -15.03 10.46
N THR A 1126 -6.12 -13.76 10.81
CA THR A 1126 -4.85 -13.06 10.54
C THR A 1126 -3.68 -13.73 11.28
N SER A 1127 -3.87 -14.06 12.56
CA SER A 1127 -2.85 -14.73 13.37
C SER A 1127 -2.52 -16.12 12.84
N ALA A 1128 -3.54 -16.90 12.45
CA ALA A 1128 -3.32 -18.21 11.84
C ALA A 1128 -2.47 -18.13 10.56
N LEU A 1129 -2.69 -17.11 9.72
CA LEU A 1129 -1.90 -16.86 8.52
C LEU A 1129 -0.49 -16.29 8.82
N PHE A 1130 -0.30 -15.56 9.92
CA PHE A 1130 1.03 -15.13 10.38
C PHE A 1130 1.91 -16.29 10.88
N GLU A 1131 1.31 -17.33 11.45
CA GLU A 1131 2.04 -18.53 11.89
C GLU A 1131 2.60 -19.32 10.71
N VAL A 1132 1.84 -19.40 9.61
CA VAL A 1132 2.34 -19.86 8.30
C VAL A 1132 3.03 -18.73 7.53
N GLY A 1133 3.68 -17.84 8.31
CA GLY A 1133 4.57 -16.73 7.94
C GLY A 1133 4.14 -15.86 6.77
N GLY A 1134 2.85 -15.58 6.74
CA GLY A 1134 2.34 -14.46 5.99
C GLY A 1134 2.88 -13.11 6.50
N GLN A 1135 3.44 -12.94 7.70
CA GLN A 1135 3.68 -11.60 8.29
C GLN A 1135 4.64 -10.69 7.48
N TYR A 1136 4.25 -9.44 7.27
CA TYR A 1136 5.04 -8.43 6.54
C TYR A 1136 6.34 -8.09 7.25
N ARG A 1137 7.46 -8.09 6.50
CA ARG A 1137 8.74 -7.57 6.98
C ARG A 1137 8.89 -6.12 6.53
N ARG A 1138 9.04 -5.22 7.50
CA ARG A 1138 9.19 -3.78 7.21
C ARG A 1138 10.47 -3.50 6.45
N ASN A 1139 10.29 -2.70 5.41
CA ASN A 1139 11.32 -2.22 4.54
C ASN A 1139 11.72 -0.79 4.94
N MET A 1140 13.03 -0.49 4.98
CA MET A 1140 13.59 0.86 5.23
C MET A 1140 14.45 1.31 4.08
#